data_AF-A0A1S3H5D2-F1
#
_entry.id   AF-A0A1S3H5D2-F1
#
_cell.length_a   1.000
_cell.length_b   1.000
_cell.length_c   1.000
_cell.angle_alpha   90.00
_cell.angle_beta   90.00
_cell.angle_gamma   90.00
#
_symmetry.space_group_name_H-M   'P 1'
#
loop_
_entity.id
_entity.type
_entity.pdbx_description
1 polymer ?
#
loop_
_entity_poly.entity_id
_entity_poly.type
_entity_poly.pdbx_seq_one_letter_code
_entity_poly.pdbx_strand_id
1 'polypeptide(L)'
;MSLVSGLLQVFLILGSVNEGRYVNPEDSVLREARCKARCLSELEERSAGTHDPSALTLTGCQENVTCSQCLKPCGQTHTGLDDCKARCQDHESCLNSCLFLDDIKTNRPGLCPPAEEAVGFAAVCVEACTTDASCPARDDKCCDNGCGHTCQKAKGEENRLPARPYIKRIQELTVNNRVVVTWKPSAPQRHSVPLVHVLQSRQNPGEKGKEALWTEWETVKQTTQYSANIDDAILGYWYEFRVATVSTNGSVGFSSGSKALRLSRVPQPPSQPVNLTEGSTTVHDGKIDVEIKWLPPLTSDLPIIRYRVFWSERLSSISPVFVSLKEHRQSVSGNQNSYTIKNLKPDTTYFVEVQAICRYGRKKLRSRRRSFYITTYAIPTAPPVSERPTVFDMAYLDLPMPPTVLNLTVPEVYFSEGQLRAKVTWLTTATPADFVLVQKYTVHWVALVCQDEPQTEAIKKGATTHDTLFTLYDLEYSCHYEVMVRSVSAEGRQSTVTTARFYTPSCHSVKVKGDIAPNCPATPAPQVTMETETVRGMEGTSAILRCNVIGMEAPALSWSRKDGEELTASNHRLLDGALHILSLSAEDSGVYVCSAQNHRGQVATGTVTVIVEKPVLPPKPKELQHSFIITDGNITAHLTWKLPAPAPEDAYHSITGFQVSWGQRSGSSEGQGSSSTMTGATVAVSIPEDLEATFELSLADLDEGTVYVVQVQVLSTVGAGPAQKISFTTPVLNFNTQLQEPSAQEEEHNSHMNNKEKKDKYDTEHNFKERTLKSTSGSWSLKMHQSYFMQGSLLLFALLKIGVTGVVL
;
A
#
# COMPACT_ATOMS: atom_id res chain seq x y z
N MET A 1 -38.71 -3.34 71.53
CA MET A 1 -38.39 -3.57 70.11
C MET A 1 -37.58 -2.40 69.53
N SER A 2 -36.30 -2.26 69.87
CA SER A 2 -35.48 -1.12 69.35
C SER A 2 -33.97 -1.43 69.20
N LEU A 3 -33.55 -2.69 69.41
CA LEU A 3 -32.15 -3.11 69.36
C LEU A 3 -31.80 -4.07 68.20
N VAL A 4 -32.79 -4.50 67.40
CA VAL A 4 -32.58 -5.47 66.31
C VAL A 4 -32.30 -4.79 64.96
N SER A 5 -32.81 -3.56 64.75
CA SER A 5 -32.60 -2.82 63.50
C SER A 5 -31.19 -2.21 63.35
N GLY A 6 -30.46 -1.99 64.45
CA GLY A 6 -29.16 -1.31 64.45
C GLY A 6 -27.99 -2.17 63.98
N LEU A 7 -28.07 -3.50 64.13
CA LEU A 7 -26.97 -4.42 63.77
C LEU A 7 -26.99 -4.84 62.30
N LEU A 8 -28.16 -4.89 61.66
CA LEU A 8 -28.25 -5.29 60.24
C LEU A 8 -27.75 -4.21 59.26
N GLN A 9 -27.85 -2.92 59.62
CA GLN A 9 -27.29 -1.84 58.80
C GLN A 9 -25.77 -1.68 58.92
N VAL A 10 -25.13 -2.25 59.95
CA VAL A 10 -23.65 -2.30 60.03
C VAL A 10 -23.09 -3.37 59.07
N PHE A 11 -23.78 -4.49 58.90
CA PHE A 11 -23.34 -5.56 57.98
C PHE A 11 -23.56 -5.25 56.50
N LEU A 12 -24.50 -4.37 56.15
CA LEU A 12 -24.78 -4.02 54.74
C LEU A 12 -24.03 -2.78 54.22
N ILE A 13 -23.14 -2.17 55.02
CA ILE A 13 -22.17 -1.15 54.55
C ILE A 13 -20.75 -1.75 54.42
N LEU A 14 -20.53 -2.98 54.89
CA LEU A 14 -19.35 -3.80 54.60
C LEU A 14 -19.59 -4.83 53.48
N GLY A 15 -20.79 -4.85 52.89
CA GLY A 15 -21.24 -5.85 51.91
C GLY A 15 -21.00 -5.52 50.44
N SER A 16 -20.18 -4.52 50.10
CA SER A 16 -19.88 -4.15 48.71
C SER A 16 -18.48 -3.53 48.50
N VAL A 17 -17.50 -3.87 49.35
CA VAL A 17 -16.09 -3.74 48.96
C VAL A 17 -15.84 -4.78 47.86
N ASN A 18 -15.95 -4.34 46.61
CA ASN A 18 -15.54 -5.11 45.45
C ASN A 18 -14.04 -5.42 45.60
N GLU A 19 -13.66 -6.69 45.80
CA GLU A 19 -12.26 -7.12 45.94
C GLU A 19 -11.51 -7.10 44.61
N GLY A 20 -11.51 -5.94 43.95
CA GLY A 20 -10.41 -5.54 43.08
C GLY A 20 -9.16 -5.43 43.94
N ARG A 21 -8.47 -6.57 44.15
CA ARG A 21 -7.19 -6.68 44.87
C ARG A 21 -6.31 -5.51 44.45
N TYR A 22 -5.93 -4.67 45.41
CA TYR A 22 -5.11 -3.48 45.16
C TYR A 22 -3.68 -3.93 44.85
N VAL A 23 -3.45 -4.39 43.60
CA VAL A 23 -2.13 -4.79 43.12
C VAL A 23 -1.26 -3.53 43.10
N ASN A 24 -0.44 -3.39 44.13
CA ASN A 24 0.42 -2.23 44.27
C ASN A 24 1.34 -2.14 43.02
N PRO A 25 1.36 -1.01 42.29
CA PRO A 25 2.12 -0.89 41.05
C PRO A 25 3.62 -1.21 41.20
N GLU A 26 4.19 -0.99 42.39
CA GLU A 26 5.56 -1.39 42.71
C GLU A 26 5.81 -2.89 42.52
N ASP A 27 4.88 -3.74 42.97
CA ASP A 27 5.05 -5.20 42.93
C ASP A 27 4.93 -5.75 41.50
N SER A 28 4.17 -5.08 40.63
CA SER A 28 4.11 -5.39 39.21
C SER A 28 5.48 -5.18 38.53
N VAL A 29 6.11 -4.03 38.78
CA VAL A 29 7.44 -3.69 38.22
C VAL A 29 8.53 -4.60 38.79
N LEU A 30 8.46 -4.96 40.08
CA LEU A 30 9.43 -5.88 40.69
C LEU A 30 9.27 -7.31 40.17
N ARG A 31 8.04 -7.76 39.83
CA ARG A 31 7.78 -9.04 39.16
C ARG A 31 8.31 -9.06 37.72
N GLU A 32 8.09 -8.00 36.95
CA GLU A 32 8.73 -7.82 35.62
C GLU A 32 10.25 -7.95 35.72
N ALA A 33 10.89 -7.20 36.64
CA ALA A 33 12.34 -7.23 36.80
C ALA A 33 12.86 -8.62 37.25
N ARG A 34 12.10 -9.35 38.07
CA ARG A 34 12.38 -10.74 38.47
C ARG A 34 12.31 -11.70 37.28
N CYS A 35 11.33 -11.53 36.39
CA CYS A 35 11.21 -12.26 35.12
C CYS A 35 12.42 -12.02 34.22
N LYS A 36 12.85 -10.75 34.03
CA LYS A 36 14.04 -10.42 33.24
C LYS A 36 15.34 -10.96 33.85
N ALA A 37 15.45 -10.99 35.18
CA ALA A 37 16.58 -11.62 35.88
C ALA A 37 16.62 -13.14 35.63
N ARG A 38 15.47 -13.82 35.52
CA ARG A 38 15.41 -15.25 35.15
C ARG A 38 15.91 -15.48 33.72
N CYS A 39 15.50 -14.67 32.74
CA CYS A 39 16.00 -14.75 31.36
C CYS A 39 17.53 -14.60 31.27
N LEU A 40 18.11 -13.68 32.05
CA LEU A 40 19.55 -13.50 32.12
C LEU A 40 20.26 -14.69 32.78
N SER A 41 19.65 -15.35 33.78
CA SER A 41 20.19 -16.58 34.41
C SER A 41 20.25 -17.73 33.40
N GLU A 42 19.18 -17.94 32.63
CA GLU A 42 19.13 -18.98 31.60
C GLU A 42 20.12 -18.71 30.44
N LEU A 43 20.41 -17.44 30.15
CA LEU A 43 21.48 -17.07 29.21
C LEU A 43 22.87 -17.32 29.80
N GLU A 44 23.10 -16.97 31.08
CA GLU A 44 24.37 -17.19 31.77
C GLU A 44 24.72 -18.69 31.83
N GLU A 45 23.76 -19.53 32.25
CA GLU A 45 23.86 -21.00 32.28
C GLU A 45 24.22 -21.58 30.89
N ARG A 46 23.62 -21.06 29.81
CA ARG A 46 23.90 -21.48 28.42
C ARG A 46 25.23 -20.94 27.88
N SER A 47 25.74 -19.84 28.43
CA SER A 47 26.97 -19.16 27.98
C SER A 47 28.27 -19.75 28.55
N ALA A 48 28.19 -20.72 29.46
CA ALA A 48 29.27 -21.21 30.32
C ALA A 48 30.51 -21.85 29.64
N GLY A 49 30.62 -21.79 28.31
CA GLY A 49 31.82 -22.16 27.53
C GLY A 49 32.47 -21.01 26.73
N THR A 50 31.83 -19.84 26.65
CA THR A 50 32.26 -18.69 25.83
C THR A 50 31.98 -17.35 26.53
N HIS A 51 33.00 -16.75 27.15
CA HIS A 51 32.86 -15.49 27.88
C HIS A 51 32.75 -14.26 26.94
N ASP A 52 31.55 -13.99 26.44
CA ASP A 52 31.18 -12.64 25.97
C ASP A 52 30.35 -11.90 27.04
N PRO A 53 30.94 -10.94 27.78
CA PRO A 53 30.24 -10.21 28.83
C PRO A 53 29.19 -9.19 28.30
N SER A 54 29.14 -8.92 26.99
CA SER A 54 28.14 -8.01 26.40
C SER A 54 26.74 -8.64 26.35
N ALA A 55 26.67 -9.97 26.15
CA ALA A 55 25.43 -10.73 26.07
C ALA A 55 24.62 -10.71 27.38
N LEU A 56 25.29 -10.60 28.54
CA LEU A 56 24.68 -10.54 29.88
C LEU A 56 24.04 -9.17 30.22
N THR A 57 23.80 -8.33 29.22
CA THR A 57 23.07 -7.06 29.37
C THR A 57 21.63 -7.21 28.90
N LEU A 58 20.70 -6.40 29.43
CA LEU A 58 19.31 -6.39 28.93
C LEU A 58 19.25 -6.08 27.42
N THR A 59 20.13 -5.23 26.91
CA THR A 59 20.21 -4.90 25.47
C THR A 59 20.72 -6.07 24.65
N GLY A 60 21.82 -6.73 25.06
CA GLY A 60 22.30 -7.95 24.38
C GLY A 60 21.28 -9.11 24.41
N CYS A 61 20.51 -9.22 25.51
CA CYS A 61 19.39 -10.17 25.59
C CYS A 61 18.19 -9.78 24.68
N GLN A 62 17.98 -8.50 24.39
CA GLN A 62 16.98 -8.05 23.40
C GLN A 62 17.43 -8.32 21.95
N GLU A 63 18.73 -8.26 21.69
CA GLU A 63 19.32 -8.55 20.36
C GLU A 63 19.47 -10.06 20.10
N ASN A 64 19.57 -10.88 21.15
CA ASN A 64 19.62 -12.34 21.07
C ASN A 64 18.22 -12.95 20.84
N VAL A 65 18.04 -13.72 19.76
CA VAL A 65 16.75 -14.33 19.37
C VAL A 65 16.15 -15.24 20.45
N THR A 66 16.97 -15.99 21.20
CA THR A 66 16.49 -16.90 22.25
C THR A 66 16.13 -16.14 23.53
N CYS A 67 16.94 -15.15 23.91
CA CYS A 67 16.74 -14.37 25.14
C CYS A 67 15.59 -13.36 25.00
N SER A 68 15.39 -12.77 23.82
CA SER A 68 14.30 -11.84 23.52
C SER A 68 12.90 -12.49 23.62
N GLN A 69 12.75 -13.75 23.23
CA GLN A 69 11.49 -14.51 23.42
C GLN A 69 11.17 -14.74 24.91
N CYS A 70 12.19 -14.82 25.78
CA CYS A 70 12.01 -14.86 27.24
C CYS A 70 11.58 -13.49 27.79
N LEU A 71 12.20 -12.39 27.31
CA LEU A 71 11.83 -11.03 27.73
C LEU A 71 10.43 -10.58 27.25
N LYS A 72 9.94 -11.11 26.12
CA LYS A 72 8.66 -10.76 25.47
C LYS A 72 7.47 -10.73 26.44
N PRO A 73 7.15 -11.79 27.21
CA PRO A 73 6.07 -11.75 28.19
C PRO A 73 6.40 -10.89 29.42
N CYS A 74 7.67 -10.79 29.85
CA CYS A 74 8.05 -9.99 31.02
C CYS A 74 7.65 -8.51 30.90
N GLY A 75 7.81 -7.93 29.70
CA GLY A 75 7.57 -6.51 29.43
C GLY A 75 6.18 -6.14 28.90
N GLN A 76 5.19 -7.03 29.03
CA GLN A 76 3.83 -6.83 28.50
C GLN A 76 2.75 -7.09 29.55
N THR A 77 1.61 -6.40 29.41
CA THR A 77 0.42 -6.62 30.25
C THR A 77 -0.45 -7.73 29.67
N HIS A 78 -0.63 -8.80 30.44
CA HIS A 78 -1.50 -9.94 30.12
C HIS A 78 -2.57 -10.11 31.20
N THR A 79 -3.78 -10.53 30.82
CA THR A 79 -4.93 -10.66 31.73
C THR A 79 -4.87 -11.90 32.61
N GLY A 80 -4.18 -12.96 32.17
CA GLY A 80 -4.03 -14.23 32.88
C GLY A 80 -2.94 -15.10 32.26
N LEU A 81 -2.74 -16.30 32.81
CA LEU A 81 -1.73 -17.24 32.31
C LEU A 81 -1.99 -17.66 30.85
N ASP A 82 -3.23 -17.95 30.47
CA ASP A 82 -3.54 -18.46 29.14
C ASP A 82 -3.48 -17.38 28.05
N ASP A 83 -3.80 -16.12 28.37
CA ASP A 83 -3.53 -14.95 27.52
C ASP A 83 -2.01 -14.77 27.29
N CYS A 84 -1.20 -14.99 28.33
CA CYS A 84 0.27 -14.98 28.19
C CYS A 84 0.75 -16.12 27.27
N LYS A 85 0.28 -17.37 27.50
CA LYS A 85 0.64 -18.54 26.68
C LYS A 85 0.27 -18.35 25.20
N ALA A 86 -0.93 -17.86 24.91
CA ALA A 86 -1.40 -17.64 23.53
C ALA A 86 -0.48 -16.68 22.74
N ARG A 87 0.18 -15.74 23.41
CA ARG A 87 1.13 -14.79 22.81
C ARG A 87 2.53 -15.40 22.56
N CYS A 88 2.81 -16.61 23.05
CA CYS A 88 4.12 -17.24 22.94
C CYS A 88 4.34 -18.08 21.68
N GLN A 89 3.31 -18.46 20.92
CA GLN A 89 3.44 -19.23 19.67
C GLN A 89 4.33 -20.48 19.85
N ASP A 90 4.09 -21.22 20.93
CA ASP A 90 4.77 -22.45 21.33
C ASP A 90 6.31 -22.35 21.54
N HIS A 91 6.88 -21.14 21.60
CA HIS A 91 8.28 -20.96 22.02
C HIS A 91 8.49 -21.29 23.50
N GLU A 92 9.26 -22.34 23.78
CA GLU A 92 9.58 -22.86 25.12
C GLU A 92 10.04 -21.76 26.11
N SER A 93 11.05 -20.96 25.77
CA SER A 93 11.55 -19.88 26.66
C SER A 93 10.50 -18.78 26.94
N CYS A 94 9.53 -18.57 26.05
CA CYS A 94 8.42 -17.66 26.28
C CYS A 94 7.38 -18.31 27.22
N LEU A 95 7.04 -19.59 26.97
CA LEU A 95 6.12 -20.38 27.80
C LEU A 95 6.63 -20.49 29.25
N ASN A 96 7.90 -20.82 29.44
CA ASN A 96 8.55 -20.90 30.75
C ASN A 96 8.50 -19.54 31.48
N SER A 97 8.63 -18.43 30.74
CA SER A 97 8.52 -17.07 31.30
C SER A 97 7.10 -16.71 31.71
N CYS A 98 6.07 -17.14 30.94
CA CYS A 98 4.67 -17.00 31.33
C CYS A 98 4.33 -17.82 32.58
N LEU A 99 4.83 -19.06 32.67
CA LEU A 99 4.67 -19.90 33.87
C LEU A 99 5.36 -19.27 35.09
N PHE A 100 6.59 -18.79 34.93
CA PHE A 100 7.33 -18.10 36.01
C PHE A 100 6.63 -16.81 36.45
N LEU A 101 6.07 -16.02 35.52
CA LEU A 101 5.29 -14.83 35.83
C LEU A 101 4.01 -15.12 36.63
N ASP A 102 3.45 -16.33 36.53
CA ASP A 102 2.24 -16.73 37.24
C ASP A 102 2.56 -17.35 38.61
N ASP A 103 3.65 -18.12 38.70
CA ASP A 103 4.25 -18.53 39.98
C ASP A 103 4.56 -17.31 40.85
N ILE A 104 5.35 -16.33 40.37
CA ILE A 104 5.71 -15.15 41.19
C ILE A 104 4.54 -14.17 41.42
N LYS A 105 3.36 -14.41 40.83
CA LYS A 105 2.10 -13.73 41.17
C LYS A 105 1.41 -14.36 42.37
N THR A 106 1.41 -15.69 42.43
CA THR A 106 0.63 -16.52 43.37
C THR A 106 1.45 -16.91 44.60
N ASN A 107 2.71 -17.28 44.36
CA ASN A 107 3.73 -17.66 45.33
C ASN A 107 4.72 -16.50 45.57
N ARG A 108 5.17 -16.42 46.82
CA ARG A 108 6.23 -15.55 47.33
C ARG A 108 7.44 -16.40 47.71
N PRO A 109 8.65 -15.84 47.63
CA PRO A 109 9.87 -16.60 47.87
C PRO A 109 10.02 -16.93 49.37
N GLY A 110 10.94 -17.82 49.70
CA GLY A 110 11.15 -18.34 51.06
C GLY A 110 10.32 -19.58 51.43
N LEU A 111 10.64 -20.18 52.58
CA LEU A 111 9.97 -21.38 53.09
C LEU A 111 8.90 -21.01 54.13
N CYS A 112 7.85 -21.82 54.22
CA CYS A 112 6.96 -21.77 55.38
C CYS A 112 7.70 -22.23 56.65
N PRO A 113 7.39 -21.68 57.83
CA PRO A 113 7.79 -22.30 59.09
C PRO A 113 7.12 -23.69 59.23
N PRO A 114 7.72 -24.63 60.00
CA PRO A 114 7.04 -25.83 60.46
C PRO A 114 5.75 -25.48 61.22
N ALA A 115 4.72 -26.31 61.09
CA ALA A 115 3.43 -26.11 61.75
C ALA A 115 3.55 -26.06 63.29
N GLU A 116 4.52 -26.79 63.84
CA GLU A 116 4.85 -26.84 65.27
C GLU A 116 5.46 -25.53 65.81
N GLU A 117 5.94 -24.65 64.92
CA GLU A 117 6.49 -23.33 65.27
C GLU A 117 5.47 -22.19 65.09
N ALA A 118 4.24 -22.50 64.64
CA ALA A 118 3.17 -21.53 64.49
C ALA A 118 2.64 -21.07 65.87
N VAL A 119 2.42 -19.77 66.04
CA VAL A 119 1.98 -19.18 67.32
C VAL A 119 0.96 -18.06 67.15
N GLY A 120 0.05 -17.91 68.12
CA GLY A 120 -1.03 -16.93 68.04
C GLY A 120 -1.97 -17.21 66.88
N PHE A 121 -2.29 -16.20 66.06
CA PHE A 121 -3.20 -16.37 64.91
C PHE A 121 -2.68 -17.37 63.87
N ALA A 122 -1.36 -17.54 63.74
CA ALA A 122 -0.75 -18.51 62.83
C ALA A 122 -1.08 -19.98 63.20
N ALA A 123 -1.41 -20.25 64.46
CA ALA A 123 -1.79 -21.59 64.94
C ALA A 123 -3.31 -21.83 64.97
N VAL A 124 -4.12 -20.90 64.43
CA VAL A 124 -5.58 -21.03 64.43
C VAL A 124 -6.02 -21.92 63.27
N CYS A 125 -6.87 -22.91 63.57
CA CYS A 125 -7.42 -23.84 62.60
C CYS A 125 -8.48 -23.14 61.70
N VAL A 126 -8.01 -22.45 60.66
CA VAL A 126 -8.85 -21.67 59.73
C VAL A 126 -8.19 -21.57 58.36
N GLU A 127 -9.00 -21.60 57.31
CA GLU A 127 -8.58 -21.25 55.95
C GLU A 127 -8.60 -19.71 55.79
N ALA A 128 -7.59 -19.04 56.33
CA ALA A 128 -7.43 -17.59 56.26
C ALA A 128 -6.75 -17.11 54.96
N CYS A 129 -6.16 -18.03 54.20
CA CYS A 129 -5.53 -17.75 52.91
C CYS A 129 -5.60 -18.98 52.00
N THR A 130 -5.33 -18.78 50.70
CA THR A 130 -5.34 -19.85 49.68
C THR A 130 -4.09 -19.86 48.78
N THR A 131 -3.35 -18.75 48.79
CA THR A 131 -2.10 -18.48 48.06
C THR A 131 -1.37 -17.39 48.83
N ASP A 132 -0.06 -17.23 48.63
CA ASP A 132 0.69 -16.12 49.24
C ASP A 132 0.15 -14.75 48.77
N ALA A 133 -0.42 -14.69 47.56
CA ALA A 133 -1.14 -13.53 47.04
C ALA A 133 -2.40 -13.12 47.84
N SER A 134 -2.93 -14.01 48.69
CA SER A 134 -4.02 -13.70 49.62
C SER A 134 -3.53 -13.07 50.94
N CYS A 135 -2.22 -13.06 51.23
CA CYS A 135 -1.67 -12.54 52.47
C CYS A 135 -1.34 -11.03 52.42
N PRO A 136 -1.75 -10.22 53.41
CA PRO A 136 -1.73 -8.75 53.30
C PRO A 136 -0.35 -8.11 53.49
N ALA A 137 0.52 -8.64 54.34
CA ALA A 137 1.90 -8.16 54.47
C ALA A 137 2.78 -8.80 53.38
N ARG A 138 3.70 -8.04 52.77
CA ARG A 138 4.48 -8.46 51.59
C ARG A 138 5.38 -9.69 51.81
N ASP A 139 5.84 -9.92 53.04
CA ASP A 139 6.83 -10.95 53.38
C ASP A 139 6.20 -12.22 54.03
N ASP A 140 4.87 -12.25 54.15
CA ASP A 140 4.12 -13.40 54.64
C ASP A 140 3.81 -14.38 53.49
N LYS A 141 3.89 -15.67 53.78
CA LYS A 141 3.41 -16.77 52.93
C LYS A 141 2.13 -17.37 53.52
N CYS A 142 1.31 -17.96 52.67
CA CYS A 142 0.19 -18.78 53.05
C CYS A 142 0.70 -20.18 53.38
N CYS A 143 0.64 -20.54 54.66
CA CYS A 143 1.29 -21.72 55.20
C CYS A 143 0.29 -22.57 55.98
N ASP A 144 0.29 -23.87 55.68
CA ASP A 144 -0.38 -24.89 56.48
C ASP A 144 0.12 -24.83 57.94
N ASN A 145 -0.80 -25.05 58.88
CA ASN A 145 -0.52 -25.15 60.32
C ASN A 145 -0.99 -26.49 60.92
N GLY A 146 -1.08 -27.54 60.10
CA GLY A 146 -1.52 -28.87 60.47
C GLY A 146 -3.03 -29.10 60.40
N CYS A 147 -3.85 -28.06 60.23
CA CYS A 147 -5.30 -28.21 59.99
C CYS A 147 -5.97 -27.08 59.20
N GLY A 148 -5.21 -26.13 58.64
CA GLY A 148 -5.69 -25.06 57.77
C GLY A 148 -4.56 -24.11 57.37
N HIS A 149 -4.83 -23.16 56.47
CA HIS A 149 -3.82 -22.24 55.94
C HIS A 149 -3.91 -20.83 56.54
N THR A 150 -2.81 -20.35 57.10
CA THR A 150 -2.69 -19.00 57.68
C THR A 150 -1.50 -18.23 57.10
N CYS A 151 -1.55 -16.90 57.19
CA CYS A 151 -0.45 -16.04 56.77
C CYS A 151 0.67 -16.01 57.82
N GLN A 152 1.86 -16.48 57.45
CA GLN A 152 3.01 -16.63 58.32
C GLN A 152 4.28 -16.09 57.65
N LYS A 153 5.19 -15.48 58.40
CA LYS A 153 6.45 -14.93 57.84
C LYS A 153 7.34 -16.02 57.25
N ALA A 154 7.82 -15.78 56.03
CA ALA A 154 8.75 -16.69 55.37
C ALA A 154 10.07 -16.86 56.14
N LYS A 155 10.62 -18.08 56.15
CA LYS A 155 11.92 -18.42 56.74
C LYS A 155 12.97 -18.78 55.68
N GLY A 156 14.24 -18.60 56.06
CA GLY A 156 15.41 -19.13 55.33
C GLY A 156 16.01 -18.24 54.23
N GLU A 157 15.50 -17.02 54.00
CA GLU A 157 15.81 -16.29 52.76
C GLU A 157 16.49 -14.91 52.89
N GLU A 158 16.64 -14.36 54.09
CA GLU A 158 17.31 -13.05 54.30
C GLU A 158 18.75 -12.99 53.73
N ASN A 159 19.42 -14.14 53.57
CA ASN A 159 20.75 -14.26 52.97
C ASN A 159 20.75 -14.50 51.44
N ARG A 160 19.58 -14.71 50.82
CA ARG A 160 19.41 -15.04 49.38
C ARG A 160 18.84 -13.90 48.53
N LEU A 161 18.29 -12.86 49.16
CA LEU A 161 17.85 -11.65 48.49
C LEU A 161 19.02 -10.65 48.31
N PRO A 162 19.05 -9.86 47.23
CA PRO A 162 20.14 -8.92 46.97
C PRO A 162 20.12 -7.75 47.98
N ALA A 163 21.31 -7.34 48.45
CA ALA A 163 21.43 -6.25 49.41
C ALA A 163 20.82 -4.93 48.90
N ARG A 164 20.01 -4.26 49.75
CA ARG A 164 19.31 -3.00 49.38
C ARG A 164 20.32 -1.97 48.87
N PRO A 165 20.13 -1.39 47.67
CA PRO A 165 21.05 -0.39 47.14
C PRO A 165 20.88 0.97 47.82
N TYR A 166 21.91 1.81 47.74
CA TYR A 166 21.84 3.24 48.04
C TYR A 166 22.40 4.05 46.87
N ILE A 167 21.83 5.24 46.63
CA ILE A 167 22.30 6.14 45.57
C ILE A 167 23.56 6.85 46.06
N LYS A 168 24.68 6.58 45.40
CA LYS A 168 26.02 7.09 45.75
C LYS A 168 26.25 8.50 45.19
N ARG A 169 25.81 8.74 43.95
CA ARG A 169 26.00 10.01 43.24
C ARG A 169 24.87 10.25 42.24
N ILE A 170 24.50 11.51 42.09
CA ILE A 170 23.72 12.02 40.96
C ILE A 170 24.59 13.10 40.31
N GLN A 171 24.73 13.08 38.99
CA GLN A 171 25.56 14.02 38.24
C GLN A 171 24.77 14.59 37.06
N GLU A 172 24.64 15.91 37.03
CA GLU A 172 24.13 16.65 35.86
C GLU A 172 25.24 16.76 34.80
N LEU A 173 24.90 16.47 33.56
CA LEU A 173 25.70 16.75 32.38
C LEU A 173 24.96 17.83 31.58
N THR A 174 25.63 18.96 31.35
CA THR A 174 25.02 20.14 30.68
C THR A 174 24.70 19.91 29.21
N VAL A 175 25.23 18.86 28.60
CA VAL A 175 24.86 18.39 27.25
C VAL A 175 23.53 17.63 27.36
N ASN A 176 22.51 18.11 26.63
CA ASN A 176 21.17 17.52 26.51
C ASN A 176 20.44 17.30 27.85
N ASN A 177 20.67 18.17 28.85
CA ASN A 177 20.09 18.09 30.20
C ASN A 177 20.24 16.70 30.88
N ARG A 178 21.24 15.91 30.49
CA ARG A 178 21.35 14.49 30.87
C ARG A 178 21.70 14.34 32.36
N VAL A 179 20.97 13.51 33.08
CA VAL A 179 21.25 13.16 34.49
C VAL A 179 21.77 11.73 34.58
N VAL A 180 22.95 11.56 35.19
CA VAL A 180 23.53 10.24 35.47
C VAL A 180 23.34 9.92 36.95
N VAL A 181 22.57 8.87 37.23
CA VAL A 181 22.37 8.34 38.59
C VAL A 181 23.27 7.12 38.78
N THR A 182 24.00 7.04 39.90
CA THR A 182 24.91 5.94 40.24
C THR A 182 24.64 5.43 41.65
N TRP A 183 24.47 4.13 41.82
CA TRP A 183 24.21 3.47 43.10
C TRP A 183 25.27 2.43 43.46
N LYS A 184 25.21 1.91 44.69
CA LYS A 184 25.98 0.77 45.17
C LYS A 184 25.10 -0.11 46.08
N PRO A 185 25.40 -1.41 46.23
CA PRO A 185 24.74 -2.24 47.24
C PRO A 185 25.23 -1.83 48.64
N SER A 186 24.38 -1.93 49.66
CA SER A 186 24.75 -1.58 51.04
C SER A 186 25.65 -2.62 51.73
N ALA A 187 25.73 -3.84 51.18
CA ALA A 187 26.60 -4.92 51.64
C ALA A 187 27.18 -5.68 50.42
N PRO A 188 28.26 -6.45 50.58
CA PRO A 188 28.76 -7.34 49.52
C PRO A 188 27.69 -8.38 49.15
N GLN A 189 27.42 -8.56 47.86
CA GLN A 189 26.56 -9.65 47.39
C GLN A 189 27.30 -10.98 47.59
N ARG A 190 26.63 -11.98 48.15
CA ARG A 190 27.26 -13.27 48.52
C ARG A 190 27.21 -14.35 47.44
N HIS A 191 26.48 -14.12 46.36
CA HIS A 191 26.28 -15.07 45.27
C HIS A 191 26.30 -14.36 43.90
N SER A 192 26.88 -15.02 42.91
CA SER A 192 26.85 -14.60 41.50
C SER A 192 25.51 -15.01 40.90
N VAL A 193 24.60 -14.05 40.75
CA VAL A 193 23.28 -14.19 40.11
C VAL A 193 23.06 -12.90 39.32
N PRO A 194 22.52 -12.93 38.09
CA PRO A 194 22.32 -11.71 37.31
C PRO A 194 21.28 -10.81 37.98
N LEU A 195 21.68 -9.56 38.23
CA LEU A 195 20.87 -8.58 38.96
C LEU A 195 20.27 -7.56 37.99
N VAL A 196 18.96 -7.34 38.11
CA VAL A 196 18.25 -6.25 37.42
C VAL A 196 17.98 -5.13 38.41
N HIS A 197 18.54 -3.95 38.15
CA HIS A 197 18.26 -2.75 38.91
C HIS A 197 17.07 -1.99 38.30
N VAL A 198 16.10 -1.64 39.14
CA VAL A 198 14.94 -0.83 38.76
C VAL A 198 15.13 0.58 39.31
N LEU A 199 15.41 1.55 38.44
CA LEU A 199 15.48 2.97 38.81
C LEU A 199 14.10 3.61 38.62
N GLN A 200 13.57 4.14 39.72
CA GLN A 200 12.39 4.99 39.73
C GLN A 200 12.74 6.45 40.01
N SER A 201 11.92 7.36 39.49
CA SER A 201 11.93 8.77 39.86
C SER A 201 10.54 9.26 40.22
N ARG A 202 10.49 10.33 41.01
CA ARG A 202 9.32 11.20 41.12
C ARG A 202 9.72 12.63 40.85
N GLN A 203 8.78 13.43 40.36
CA GLN A 203 9.00 14.79 39.88
C GLN A 203 8.20 15.80 40.69
N ASN A 204 8.66 17.05 40.81
CA ASN A 204 7.94 18.10 41.55
C ASN A 204 8.15 19.47 40.88
N PRO A 205 7.09 20.10 40.32
CA PRO A 205 7.23 21.25 39.44
C PRO A 205 7.45 22.57 40.18
N GLY A 206 8.64 23.17 40.02
CA GLY A 206 8.89 24.58 40.29
C GLY A 206 10.08 24.92 41.18
N GLU A 207 10.08 26.15 41.69
CA GLU A 207 11.23 26.76 42.36
C GLU A 207 11.55 26.14 43.74
N LYS A 208 10.53 25.74 44.50
CA LYS A 208 10.66 25.06 45.79
C LYS A 208 9.86 23.77 45.74
N GLY A 209 10.53 22.61 45.77
CA GLY A 209 9.88 21.30 45.80
C GLY A 209 9.02 21.17 47.07
N LYS A 210 7.71 21.24 46.91
CA LYS A 210 6.76 21.12 48.03
C LYS A 210 6.34 19.67 48.18
N GLU A 211 6.39 19.14 49.39
CA GLU A 211 6.12 17.71 49.64
C GLU A 211 4.78 17.23 49.06
N ALA A 212 3.70 18.00 49.22
CA ALA A 212 2.38 17.72 48.64
C ALA A 212 2.24 18.01 47.12
N LEU A 213 3.35 18.17 46.38
CA LEU A 213 3.39 18.36 44.92
C LEU A 213 4.39 17.40 44.23
N TRP A 214 4.92 16.40 44.93
CA TRP A 214 5.58 15.29 44.27
C TRP A 214 4.57 14.45 43.49
N THR A 215 4.95 13.95 42.31
CA THR A 215 4.24 12.87 41.64
C THR A 215 4.39 11.56 42.42
N GLU A 216 3.58 10.57 42.05
CA GLU A 216 3.90 9.18 42.33
C GLU A 216 5.24 8.76 41.70
N TRP A 217 5.75 7.61 42.15
CA TRP A 217 7.00 7.03 41.67
C TRP A 217 6.81 6.30 40.34
N GLU A 218 7.53 6.76 39.31
CA GLU A 218 7.50 6.23 37.95
C GLU A 218 8.82 5.50 37.61
N THR A 219 8.74 4.40 36.86
CA THR A 219 9.90 3.60 36.44
C THR A 219 10.59 4.22 35.24
N VAL A 220 11.79 4.76 35.45
CA VAL A 220 12.57 5.46 34.41
C VAL A 220 13.45 4.50 33.61
N LYS A 221 14.04 3.49 34.28
CA LYS A 221 14.96 2.56 33.62
C LYS A 221 15.09 1.25 34.37
N GLN A 222 15.23 0.15 33.63
CA GLN A 222 15.72 -1.13 34.14
C GLN A 222 17.08 -1.42 33.48
N THR A 223 18.05 -1.91 34.25
CA THR A 223 19.43 -2.11 33.77
C THR A 223 20.19 -3.13 34.64
N THR A 224 21.16 -3.84 34.07
CA THR A 224 22.12 -4.68 34.82
C THR A 224 23.32 -3.89 35.37
N GLN A 225 23.46 -2.61 34.99
CA GLN A 225 24.55 -1.74 35.43
C GLN A 225 24.21 -0.99 36.72
N TYR A 226 25.22 -0.66 37.53
CA TYR A 226 25.10 0.17 38.75
C TYR A 226 24.89 1.68 38.48
N SER A 227 24.50 2.02 37.26
CA SER A 227 24.24 3.39 36.81
C SER A 227 23.21 3.42 35.70
N ALA A 228 22.44 4.50 35.64
CA ALA A 228 21.55 4.79 34.52
C ALA A 228 21.65 6.26 34.11
N ASN A 229 21.62 6.48 32.79
CA ASN A 229 21.45 7.79 32.17
C ASN A 229 19.95 8.04 31.99
N ILE A 230 19.55 9.25 32.36
CA ILE A 230 18.24 9.85 32.11
C ILE A 230 18.49 11.01 31.14
N ASP A 231 17.96 10.88 29.93
CA ASP A 231 18.08 11.86 28.86
C ASP A 231 16.93 12.89 28.95
N ASP A 232 17.15 14.09 28.39
CA ASP A 232 16.15 15.15 28.23
C ASP A 232 15.36 15.52 29.51
N ALA A 233 16.02 15.52 30.67
CA ALA A 233 15.39 15.85 31.94
C ALA A 233 14.81 17.28 31.94
N ILE A 234 13.58 17.41 32.45
CA ILE A 234 12.76 18.62 32.29
C ILE A 234 13.26 19.71 33.23
N LEU A 235 13.65 20.84 32.64
CA LEU A 235 14.19 21.98 33.38
C LEU A 235 13.16 22.52 34.39
N GLY A 236 13.65 22.88 35.59
CA GLY A 236 12.81 23.48 36.63
C GLY A 236 11.84 22.52 37.35
N TYR A 237 11.93 21.22 37.09
CA TYR A 237 11.41 20.22 38.01
C TYR A 237 12.49 19.86 39.05
N TRP A 238 12.05 19.50 40.25
CA TRP A 238 12.86 18.74 41.18
C TRP A 238 12.66 17.25 40.90
N TYR A 239 13.75 16.49 40.99
CA TYR A 239 13.78 15.05 40.80
C TYR A 239 14.24 14.36 42.08
N GLU A 240 13.53 13.33 42.49
CA GLU A 240 13.95 12.42 43.54
C GLU A 240 14.00 11.01 42.97
N PHE A 241 15.05 10.25 43.30
CA PHE A 241 15.30 8.93 42.73
C PHE A 241 15.31 7.88 43.83
N ARG A 242 14.81 6.68 43.52
CA ARG A 242 14.98 5.47 44.35
C ARG A 242 15.26 4.28 43.45
N VAL A 243 16.02 3.31 43.95
CA VAL A 243 16.41 2.12 43.17
C VAL A 243 16.15 0.84 43.95
N ALA A 244 15.61 -0.17 43.28
CA ALA A 244 15.57 -1.55 43.79
C ALA A 244 16.61 -2.38 43.03
N THR A 245 17.09 -3.45 43.67
CA THR A 245 17.90 -4.48 43.04
C THR A 245 17.13 -5.78 43.10
N VAL A 246 16.95 -6.45 41.96
CA VAL A 246 16.09 -7.62 41.82
C VAL A 246 16.92 -8.79 41.28
N SER A 247 16.69 -9.96 41.86
CA SER A 247 17.27 -11.25 41.45
C SER A 247 16.16 -12.23 41.08
N THR A 248 16.50 -13.41 40.60
CA THR A 248 15.59 -14.56 40.44
C THR A 248 14.83 -14.93 41.72
N ASN A 249 15.39 -14.67 42.90
CA ASN A 249 14.74 -14.89 44.20
C ASN A 249 13.81 -13.74 44.61
N GLY A 250 13.98 -12.54 44.05
CA GLY A 250 13.23 -11.33 44.42
C GLY A 250 14.12 -10.16 44.83
N SER A 251 13.59 -9.29 45.69
CA SER A 251 14.16 -7.98 46.05
C SER A 251 13.72 -7.55 47.45
N VAL A 252 14.64 -6.96 48.23
CA VAL A 252 14.35 -6.32 49.52
C VAL A 252 13.67 -4.93 49.39
N GLY A 253 12.94 -4.70 48.31
CA GLY A 253 12.29 -3.44 47.97
C GLY A 253 13.25 -2.32 47.52
N PHE A 254 12.68 -1.14 47.29
CA PHE A 254 13.41 0.06 46.88
C PHE A 254 14.27 0.65 48.01
N SER A 255 15.30 1.40 47.63
CA SER A 255 16.04 2.30 48.51
C SER A 255 15.13 3.38 49.11
N SER A 256 15.62 4.07 50.15
CA SER A 256 15.08 5.40 50.45
C SER A 256 15.25 6.31 49.23
N GLY A 257 14.44 7.37 49.15
CA GLY A 257 14.64 8.43 48.17
C GLY A 257 16.00 9.10 48.32
N SER A 258 16.55 9.58 47.20
CA SER A 258 17.76 10.39 47.17
C SER A 258 17.52 11.79 47.73
N LYS A 259 18.60 12.55 47.94
CA LYS A 259 18.45 14.02 48.04
C LYS A 259 17.85 14.54 46.73
N ALA A 260 16.87 15.44 46.82
CA ALA A 260 16.18 15.98 45.67
C ALA A 260 17.15 16.82 44.80
N LEU A 261 17.33 16.42 43.54
CA LEU A 261 18.08 17.17 42.54
C LEU A 261 17.17 18.27 41.96
N ARG A 262 17.74 19.45 41.69
CA ARG A 262 17.18 20.40 40.73
C ARG A 262 18.28 20.74 39.74
N LEU A 263 17.96 20.69 38.45
CA LEU A 263 18.89 21.05 37.38
C LEU A 263 19.41 22.49 37.54
N SER A 264 20.64 22.73 37.11
CA SER A 264 21.36 24.00 37.28
C SER A 264 20.71 25.15 36.50
N ARG A 265 20.28 24.89 35.27
CA ARG A 265 19.64 25.86 34.37
C ARG A 265 18.19 26.16 34.77
N VAL A 266 17.86 27.45 34.84
CA VAL A 266 16.50 27.94 35.08
C VAL A 266 15.70 27.97 33.77
N PRO A 267 14.43 27.48 33.73
CA PRO A 267 13.62 27.48 32.53
C PRO A 267 13.36 28.87 31.96
N GLN A 268 13.48 29.00 30.64
CA GLN A 268 13.09 30.19 29.89
C GLN A 268 11.61 30.16 29.45
N PRO A 269 11.03 31.33 29.13
CA PRO A 269 9.72 31.38 28.50
C PRO A 269 9.73 30.70 27.12
N PRO A 270 8.63 30.06 26.68
CA PRO A 270 8.52 29.45 25.36
C PRO A 270 8.69 30.46 24.22
N SER A 271 9.12 29.98 23.06
CA SER A 271 9.02 30.76 21.82
C SER A 271 7.56 31.12 21.52
N GLN A 272 7.34 32.08 20.62
CA GLN A 272 5.99 32.34 20.11
C GLN A 272 5.44 31.12 19.35
N PRO A 273 4.11 30.91 19.31
CA PRO A 273 3.49 29.95 18.40
C PRO A 273 3.82 30.26 16.94
N VAL A 274 3.79 29.24 16.09
CA VAL A 274 4.22 29.31 14.68
C VAL A 274 3.02 29.08 13.75
N ASN A 275 3.12 29.54 12.50
CA ASN A 275 2.12 29.37 11.44
C ASN A 275 0.67 29.55 11.91
N LEU A 276 0.35 30.77 12.38
CA LEU A 276 -1.03 31.17 12.61
C LEU A 276 -1.72 31.30 11.25
N THR A 277 -2.79 30.54 11.05
CA THR A 277 -3.58 30.52 9.82
C THR A 277 -5.07 30.59 10.12
N GLU A 278 -5.82 31.09 9.14
CA GLU A 278 -7.28 31.01 9.10
C GLU A 278 -7.68 29.58 8.66
N GLY A 279 -8.74 29.04 9.28
CA GLY A 279 -9.20 27.66 9.11
C GLY A 279 -10.60 27.60 8.51
N SER A 280 -11.42 26.67 9.01
CA SER A 280 -12.84 26.61 8.62
C SER A 280 -13.60 27.88 9.02
N THR A 281 -14.52 28.32 8.17
CA THR A 281 -15.44 29.44 8.46
C THR A 281 -16.87 28.96 8.26
N THR A 282 -17.75 29.22 9.23
CA THR A 282 -19.18 28.91 9.13
C THR A 282 -20.03 30.15 9.38
N VAL A 283 -21.26 30.17 8.87
CA VAL A 283 -22.20 31.28 9.07
C VAL A 283 -23.52 30.76 9.64
N HIS A 284 -23.96 31.45 10.69
CA HIS A 284 -25.18 31.15 11.45
C HIS A 284 -25.83 32.47 11.84
N ASP A 285 -27.14 32.61 11.61
CA ASP A 285 -27.97 33.75 12.04
C ASP A 285 -27.39 35.15 11.73
N GLY A 286 -26.83 35.32 10.52
CA GLY A 286 -26.24 36.59 10.07
C GLY A 286 -24.86 36.91 10.68
N LYS A 287 -24.24 35.96 11.38
CA LYS A 287 -22.91 36.09 12.00
C LYS A 287 -21.94 35.04 11.46
N ILE A 288 -20.66 35.31 11.65
CA ILE A 288 -19.57 34.47 11.12
C ILE A 288 -18.78 33.86 12.30
N ASP A 289 -18.58 32.56 12.27
CA ASP A 289 -17.68 31.82 13.19
C ASP A 289 -16.42 31.44 12.38
N VAL A 290 -15.23 31.83 12.86
CA VAL A 290 -13.94 31.59 12.17
C VAL A 290 -13.02 30.75 13.04
N GLU A 291 -12.58 29.61 12.53
CA GLU A 291 -11.52 28.80 13.12
C GLU A 291 -10.15 29.44 12.85
N ILE A 292 -9.32 29.53 13.88
CA ILE A 292 -7.90 29.86 13.75
C ILE A 292 -7.05 28.64 14.13
N LYS A 293 -5.95 28.41 13.42
CA LYS A 293 -5.02 27.28 13.64
C LYS A 293 -3.61 27.80 13.93
N TRP A 294 -2.82 27.05 14.69
CA TRP A 294 -1.42 27.37 14.98
C TRP A 294 -0.58 26.11 15.25
N LEU A 295 0.71 26.19 15.00
CA LEU A 295 1.70 25.22 15.47
C LEU A 295 2.24 25.60 16.86
N PRO A 296 2.63 24.61 17.70
CA PRO A 296 3.28 24.86 18.97
C PRO A 296 4.58 25.70 18.86
N PRO A 297 5.07 26.27 19.98
CA PRO A 297 6.40 26.86 20.06
C PRO A 297 7.49 25.87 19.60
N LEU A 298 8.41 26.33 18.73
CA LEU A 298 9.58 25.54 18.29
C LEU A 298 10.52 25.18 19.44
N THR A 299 10.55 26.01 20.50
CA THR A 299 11.34 25.74 21.70
C THR A 299 10.55 26.06 22.97
N SER A 300 10.61 25.15 23.95
CA SER A 300 10.11 25.40 25.29
C SER A 300 10.80 24.51 26.33
N ASP A 301 11.34 25.12 27.38
CA ASP A 301 11.99 24.43 28.50
C ASP A 301 10.98 23.71 29.44
N LEU A 302 9.67 23.88 29.21
CA LEU A 302 8.57 23.39 30.06
C LEU A 302 7.33 23.05 29.22
N PRO A 303 6.49 22.08 29.63
CA PRO A 303 5.25 21.78 28.91
C PRO A 303 4.30 22.98 28.86
N ILE A 304 3.70 23.22 27.68
CA ILE A 304 2.68 24.27 27.50
C ILE A 304 1.40 23.80 28.20
N ILE A 305 0.98 24.54 29.23
CA ILE A 305 -0.24 24.19 30.00
C ILE A 305 -1.52 24.74 29.37
N ARG A 306 -1.40 25.78 28.53
CA ARG A 306 -2.49 26.39 27.75
C ARG A 306 -1.98 27.40 26.74
N TYR A 307 -2.73 27.58 25.67
CA TYR A 307 -2.68 28.78 24.84
C TYR A 307 -3.65 29.84 25.36
N ARG A 308 -3.46 31.07 24.92
CA ARG A 308 -4.41 32.16 25.06
C ARG A 308 -4.55 32.88 23.74
N VAL A 309 -5.77 32.88 23.23
CA VAL A 309 -6.19 33.64 22.04
C VAL A 309 -6.71 34.99 22.51
N PHE A 310 -6.40 36.04 21.76
CA PHE A 310 -6.95 37.38 21.88
C PHE A 310 -7.49 37.81 20.52
N TRP A 311 -8.58 38.57 20.48
CA TRP A 311 -9.08 39.18 19.25
C TRP A 311 -9.75 40.54 19.50
N SER A 312 -9.63 41.44 18.53
CA SER A 312 -10.18 42.79 18.58
C SER A 312 -10.65 43.24 17.20
N GLU A 313 -11.82 43.86 17.15
CA GLU A 313 -12.35 44.54 15.97
C GLU A 313 -11.49 45.78 15.66
N ARG A 314 -11.05 45.94 14.40
CA ARG A 314 -10.28 47.12 13.99
C ARG A 314 -11.22 48.31 13.78
N LEU A 315 -11.01 49.37 14.56
CA LEU A 315 -11.79 50.61 14.46
C LEU A 315 -11.25 51.48 13.31
N SER A 316 -12.14 51.95 12.44
CA SER A 316 -11.82 52.75 11.26
C SER A 316 -11.81 54.27 11.50
N SER A 317 -12.22 54.74 12.68
CA SER A 317 -12.58 56.15 12.91
C SER A 317 -11.87 56.86 14.08
N ILE A 318 -10.96 56.20 14.82
CA ILE A 318 -10.22 56.84 15.94
C ILE A 318 -8.74 56.40 15.95
N SER A 319 -7.87 57.25 15.38
CA SER A 319 -6.40 57.32 15.55
C SER A 319 -5.56 56.03 15.37
N PRO A 320 -4.42 56.07 14.64
CA PRO A 320 -3.55 54.89 14.44
C PRO A 320 -2.88 54.34 15.72
N VAL A 321 -3.17 54.90 16.90
CA VAL A 321 -2.61 54.50 18.21
C VAL A 321 -3.54 53.57 19.01
N PHE A 322 -4.84 53.51 18.70
CA PHE A 322 -5.83 52.78 19.53
C PHE A 322 -6.41 51.52 18.86
N VAL A 323 -5.78 50.37 19.13
CA VAL A 323 -6.14 49.06 18.53
C VAL A 323 -7.31 48.35 19.26
N SER A 324 -7.87 48.92 20.34
CA SER A 324 -8.93 48.25 21.12
C SER A 324 -9.87 49.20 21.86
N LEU A 325 -11.16 49.18 21.50
CA LEU A 325 -12.25 49.46 22.45
C LEU A 325 -12.65 48.20 23.26
N LYS A 326 -12.38 46.98 22.75
CA LYS A 326 -12.72 45.72 23.45
C LYS A 326 -11.86 44.52 22.99
N GLU A 327 -10.69 44.33 23.61
CA GLU A 327 -9.92 43.07 23.53
C GLU A 327 -10.76 41.93 24.12
N HIS A 328 -11.20 41.00 23.25
CA HIS A 328 -11.77 39.73 23.68
C HIS A 328 -10.64 38.71 23.83
N ARG A 329 -10.80 37.73 24.73
CA ARG A 329 -9.76 36.74 25.01
C ARG A 329 -10.34 35.41 25.47
N GLN A 330 -9.74 34.31 25.02
CA GLN A 330 -10.06 32.97 25.48
C GLN A 330 -8.79 32.21 25.87
N SER A 331 -8.89 31.30 26.84
CA SER A 331 -7.80 30.36 27.15
C SER A 331 -8.18 28.97 26.63
N VAL A 332 -7.23 28.31 25.97
CA VAL A 332 -7.42 27.06 25.21
C VAL A 332 -6.38 26.05 25.72
N SER A 333 -6.68 24.75 25.76
CA SER A 333 -5.81 23.76 26.43
C SER A 333 -4.42 23.64 25.76
N GLY A 334 -3.42 23.20 26.51
CA GLY A 334 -2.03 23.09 26.03
C GLY A 334 -1.82 22.06 24.92
N ASN A 335 -2.72 21.08 24.82
CA ASN A 335 -2.76 20.06 23.77
C ASN A 335 -3.61 20.45 22.55
N GLN A 336 -4.20 21.66 22.52
CA GLN A 336 -5.01 22.14 21.39
C GLN A 336 -4.21 23.08 20.48
N ASN A 337 -4.44 22.94 19.17
CA ASN A 337 -3.77 23.67 18.09
C ASN A 337 -4.74 24.50 17.22
N SER A 338 -6.04 24.52 17.55
CA SER A 338 -7.02 25.42 16.92
C SER A 338 -8.04 25.96 17.92
N TYR A 339 -8.77 27.01 17.51
CA TYR A 339 -9.88 27.59 18.25
C TYR A 339 -10.85 28.32 17.32
N THR A 340 -12.15 28.06 17.44
CA THR A 340 -13.20 28.81 16.73
C THR A 340 -13.57 30.09 17.49
N ILE A 341 -13.27 31.23 16.89
CA ILE A 341 -13.74 32.54 17.34
C ILE A 341 -15.17 32.72 16.84
N LYS A 342 -16.12 32.88 17.75
CA LYS A 342 -17.56 32.86 17.45
C LYS A 342 -18.20 34.24 17.41
N ASN A 343 -19.33 34.36 16.70
CA ASN A 343 -20.19 35.55 16.63
C ASN A 343 -19.46 36.82 16.11
N LEU A 344 -18.56 36.66 15.13
CA LEU A 344 -17.98 37.78 14.41
C LEU A 344 -19.01 38.45 13.50
N LYS A 345 -18.88 39.76 13.33
CA LYS A 345 -19.67 40.54 12.36
C LYS A 345 -19.28 40.16 10.92
N PRO A 346 -20.18 40.24 9.93
CA PRO A 346 -19.79 40.22 8.53
C PRO A 346 -18.97 41.47 8.15
N ASP A 347 -18.26 41.40 7.02
CA ASP A 347 -17.45 42.47 6.41
C ASP A 347 -16.54 43.26 7.40
N THR A 348 -15.90 42.55 8.33
CA THR A 348 -15.17 43.16 9.45
C THR A 348 -13.76 42.57 9.59
N THR A 349 -12.75 43.45 9.68
CA THR A 349 -11.36 43.03 9.97
C THR A 349 -11.15 42.87 11.47
N TYR A 350 -10.64 41.70 11.89
CA TYR A 350 -10.22 41.44 13.26
C TYR A 350 -8.71 41.24 13.34
N PHE A 351 -8.07 41.90 14.31
CA PHE A 351 -6.71 41.60 14.73
C PHE A 351 -6.74 40.46 15.74
N VAL A 352 -5.93 39.43 15.53
CA VAL A 352 -5.94 38.18 16.30
C VAL A 352 -4.53 37.82 16.77
N GLU A 353 -4.39 37.43 18.03
CA GLU A 353 -3.11 37.06 18.63
C GLU A 353 -3.19 35.76 19.45
N VAL A 354 -2.12 34.96 19.41
CA VAL A 354 -1.99 33.73 20.22
C VAL A 354 -0.71 33.78 21.08
N GLN A 355 -0.83 33.42 22.36
CA GLN A 355 0.25 33.35 23.33
C GLN A 355 0.31 31.98 24.01
N ALA A 356 1.48 31.33 23.97
CA ALA A 356 1.75 30.11 24.71
C ALA A 356 2.08 30.42 26.19
N ILE A 357 1.61 29.57 27.11
CA ILE A 357 1.82 29.75 28.56
C ILE A 357 2.23 28.42 29.19
N CYS A 358 3.38 28.40 29.86
CA CYS A 358 3.81 27.31 30.75
C CYS A 358 3.87 27.80 32.22
N ARG A 359 4.08 26.87 33.17
CA ARG A 359 4.08 27.16 34.62
C ARG A 359 5.39 26.71 35.25
N TYR A 360 6.10 27.64 35.90
CA TYR A 360 7.26 27.36 36.75
C TYR A 360 6.89 27.64 38.21
N GLY A 361 6.42 26.61 38.93
CA GLY A 361 5.86 26.76 40.28
C GLY A 361 4.69 27.77 40.33
N ARG A 362 4.86 28.87 41.07
CA ARG A 362 3.88 29.98 41.10
C ARG A 362 4.01 30.94 39.92
N LYS A 363 5.16 30.99 39.23
CA LYS A 363 5.42 31.90 38.10
C LYS A 363 4.80 31.34 36.82
N LYS A 364 4.11 32.20 36.05
CA LYS A 364 3.59 31.87 34.71
C LYS A 364 4.54 32.48 33.68
N LEU A 365 5.32 31.64 33.01
CA LEU A 365 6.13 32.08 31.88
C LEU A 365 5.21 32.13 30.65
N ARG A 366 5.41 33.13 29.79
CA ARG A 366 4.55 33.39 28.63
C ARG A 366 5.44 33.68 27.43
N SER A 367 5.08 33.18 26.26
CA SER A 367 5.72 33.58 25.02
C SER A 367 5.46 35.05 24.68
N ARG A 368 6.18 35.58 23.70
CA ARG A 368 5.66 36.71 22.92
C ARG A 368 4.33 36.31 22.26
N ARG A 369 3.42 37.27 22.08
CA ARG A 369 2.21 37.04 21.26
C ARG A 369 2.66 36.87 19.80
N ARG A 370 2.07 35.93 19.06
CA ARG A 370 2.14 35.89 17.59
C ARG A 370 0.81 36.41 17.05
N SER A 371 0.86 37.30 16.07
CA SER A 371 -0.28 38.08 15.59
C SER A 371 -0.55 37.87 14.10
N PHE A 372 -1.82 37.96 13.70
CA PHE A 372 -2.24 38.11 12.30
C PHE A 372 -3.60 38.82 12.21
N TYR A 373 -4.15 38.95 11.00
CA TYR A 373 -5.48 39.53 10.75
C TYR A 373 -6.36 38.53 10.00
N ILE A 374 -7.61 38.43 10.41
CA ILE A 374 -8.70 37.77 9.65
C ILE A 374 -9.68 38.83 9.15
N THR A 375 -10.39 38.56 8.05
CA THR A 375 -11.38 39.50 7.47
C THR A 375 -12.63 38.72 7.10
N THR A 376 -13.71 38.91 7.85
CA THR A 376 -14.99 38.21 7.61
C THR A 376 -15.64 38.70 6.32
N TYR A 377 -16.41 37.84 5.65
CA TYR A 377 -17.06 38.19 4.38
C TYR A 377 -18.38 38.94 4.58
N ALA A 378 -18.79 39.71 3.57
CA ALA A 378 -20.12 40.31 3.50
C ALA A 378 -21.17 39.23 3.19
N ILE A 379 -22.20 39.11 4.04
CA ILE A 379 -23.32 38.18 3.81
C ILE A 379 -24.30 38.85 2.83
N PRO A 380 -24.64 38.23 1.69
CA PRO A 380 -25.57 38.84 0.73
C PRO A 380 -26.98 38.94 1.30
N THR A 381 -27.41 40.16 1.64
CA THR A 381 -28.83 40.48 1.77
C THR A 381 -29.48 40.52 0.39
N ALA A 382 -30.71 40.04 0.27
CA ALA A 382 -31.51 40.24 -0.93
C ALA A 382 -31.59 41.74 -1.29
N PRO A 383 -31.64 42.13 -2.58
CA PRO A 383 -31.63 43.53 -2.97
C PRO A 383 -32.82 44.27 -2.34
N PRO A 384 -32.60 45.40 -1.64
CA PRO A 384 -33.69 46.16 -1.06
C PRO A 384 -34.57 46.72 -2.17
N VAL A 385 -35.89 46.55 -2.01
CA VAL A 385 -36.86 47.20 -2.91
C VAL A 385 -36.73 48.71 -2.77
N SER A 386 -36.74 49.41 -3.90
CA SER A 386 -36.49 50.85 -4.01
C SER A 386 -37.42 51.71 -3.15
N GLU A 387 -36.90 52.24 -2.05
CA GLU A 387 -37.38 53.49 -1.44
C GLU A 387 -36.34 54.61 -1.64
N ARG A 388 -36.81 55.85 -1.75
CA ARG A 388 -35.99 56.99 -2.22
C ARG A 388 -35.09 57.53 -1.09
N PRO A 389 -33.80 57.81 -1.33
CA PRO A 389 -32.94 58.43 -0.33
C PRO A 389 -33.35 59.89 -0.05
N THR A 390 -33.41 60.27 1.22
CA THR A 390 -33.90 61.57 1.69
C THR A 390 -32.77 62.51 2.16
N VAL A 391 -32.21 63.27 1.22
CA VAL A 391 -31.61 64.61 1.39
C VAL A 391 -30.36 64.78 2.29
N PHE A 392 -30.08 63.87 3.24
CA PHE A 392 -29.03 64.04 4.26
C PHE A 392 -27.72 63.26 4.02
N ASP A 393 -27.53 62.71 2.82
CA ASP A 393 -26.44 61.76 2.51
C ASP A 393 -25.35 62.34 1.57
N MET A 394 -25.27 63.67 1.42
CA MET A 394 -24.35 64.36 0.49
C MET A 394 -23.04 64.83 1.15
N ALA A 395 -22.45 64.04 2.06
CA ALA A 395 -21.21 64.41 2.77
C ALA A 395 -20.19 63.27 2.99
N TYR A 396 -20.48 62.01 2.59
CA TYR A 396 -19.62 60.85 2.86
C TYR A 396 -19.33 59.96 1.62
N LEU A 397 -19.80 60.33 0.44
CA LEU A 397 -19.71 59.50 -0.77
C LEU A 397 -18.36 59.55 -1.51
N ASP A 398 -17.62 60.66 -1.44
CA ASP A 398 -16.32 60.82 -2.14
C ASP A 398 -15.11 60.45 -1.27
N LEU A 399 -15.02 59.18 -0.91
CA LEU A 399 -13.75 58.53 -0.54
C LEU A 399 -13.34 57.60 -1.69
N PRO A 400 -12.14 57.74 -2.28
CA PRO A 400 -11.75 56.94 -3.44
C PRO A 400 -11.69 55.43 -3.10
N MET A 401 -12.08 54.58 -4.07
CA MET A 401 -11.79 53.15 -4.00
C MET A 401 -10.27 52.93 -4.14
N PRO A 402 -9.69 51.92 -3.49
CA PRO A 402 -8.29 51.59 -3.70
C PRO A 402 -8.06 51.18 -5.17
N PRO A 403 -6.93 51.58 -5.79
CA PRO A 403 -6.67 51.33 -7.21
C PRO A 403 -6.70 49.84 -7.54
N THR A 404 -7.29 49.49 -8.68
CA THR A 404 -7.52 48.09 -9.06
C THR A 404 -6.21 47.40 -9.41
N VAL A 405 -6.18 46.09 -9.17
CA VAL A 405 -5.02 45.24 -9.44
C VAL A 405 -5.00 44.93 -10.94
N LEU A 406 -3.90 45.24 -11.63
CA LEU A 406 -3.70 44.97 -13.05
C LEU A 406 -2.51 44.05 -13.27
N ASN A 407 -2.43 43.44 -14.47
CA ASN A 407 -1.31 42.60 -14.90
C ASN A 407 -0.93 41.50 -13.88
N LEU A 408 -1.93 40.91 -13.22
CA LEU A 408 -1.76 39.78 -12.33
C LEU A 408 -1.18 38.61 -13.14
N THR A 409 0.05 38.24 -12.81
CA THR A 409 0.90 37.34 -13.60
C THR A 409 1.55 36.32 -12.69
N VAL A 410 1.79 35.11 -13.23
CA VAL A 410 2.47 34.01 -12.53
C VAL A 410 3.76 33.66 -13.28
N PRO A 411 4.80 34.51 -13.24
CA PRO A 411 5.98 34.37 -14.10
C PRO A 411 6.84 33.12 -13.84
N GLU A 412 6.79 32.52 -12.64
CA GLU A 412 7.61 31.33 -12.34
C GLU A 412 6.95 30.44 -11.27
N VAL A 413 6.88 29.13 -11.56
CA VAL A 413 6.60 28.07 -10.59
C VAL A 413 7.89 27.27 -10.36
N TYR A 414 8.26 27.04 -9.10
CA TYR A 414 9.56 26.48 -8.71
C TYR A 414 9.47 25.71 -7.39
N PHE A 415 10.39 24.77 -7.17
CA PHE A 415 10.55 24.05 -5.91
C PHE A 415 11.65 24.68 -5.06
N SER A 416 11.37 24.94 -3.78
CA SER A 416 12.34 25.50 -2.83
C SER A 416 11.92 25.23 -1.38
N GLU A 417 12.89 25.08 -0.48
CA GLU A 417 12.65 24.81 0.96
C GLU A 417 11.69 23.65 1.25
N GLY A 418 11.73 22.60 0.41
CA GLY A 418 10.90 21.41 0.57
C GLY A 418 9.47 21.50 0.01
N GLN A 419 9.09 22.62 -0.65
CA GLN A 419 7.73 22.82 -1.17
C GLN A 419 7.71 23.35 -2.61
N LEU A 420 6.63 23.05 -3.32
CA LEU A 420 6.27 23.70 -4.57
C LEU A 420 5.70 25.10 -4.30
N ARG A 421 6.21 26.11 -5.02
CA ARG A 421 5.88 27.52 -4.83
C ARG A 421 5.69 28.22 -6.18
N ALA A 422 4.83 29.24 -6.22
CA ALA A 422 4.63 30.04 -7.42
C ALA A 422 4.78 31.53 -7.10
N LYS A 423 5.64 32.22 -7.84
CA LYS A 423 5.81 33.66 -7.74
C LYS A 423 4.66 34.35 -8.48
N VAL A 424 3.91 35.20 -7.79
CA VAL A 424 2.80 35.99 -8.36
C VAL A 424 3.09 37.48 -8.23
N THR A 425 2.87 38.23 -9.31
CA THR A 425 3.20 39.65 -9.43
C THR A 425 2.04 40.42 -10.04
N TRP A 426 1.88 41.68 -9.67
CA TRP A 426 0.86 42.55 -10.25
C TRP A 426 1.31 44.03 -10.24
N LEU A 427 0.53 44.86 -10.92
CA LEU A 427 0.58 46.32 -10.88
C LEU A 427 -0.72 46.85 -10.26
N THR A 428 -0.79 48.16 -10.00
CA THR A 428 -2.01 48.87 -9.62
C THR A 428 -2.24 50.07 -10.53
N THR A 429 -3.50 50.50 -10.68
CA THR A 429 -3.87 51.74 -11.37
C THR A 429 -3.49 52.97 -10.55
N ALA A 430 -2.20 53.22 -10.34
CA ALA A 430 -1.72 54.23 -9.41
C ALA A 430 -0.77 55.25 -10.05
N THR A 431 -1.19 56.51 -10.04
CA THR A 431 -0.26 57.65 -10.01
C THR A 431 0.47 57.69 -8.65
N PRO A 432 1.54 58.48 -8.47
CA PRO A 432 2.23 58.57 -7.19
C PRO A 432 1.36 59.00 -5.98
N ALA A 433 0.19 59.61 -6.22
CA ALA A 433 -0.76 59.94 -5.15
C ALA A 433 -1.58 58.71 -4.68
N ASP A 434 -1.92 57.79 -5.58
CA ASP A 434 -2.86 56.69 -5.31
C ASP A 434 -2.22 55.54 -4.51
N PHE A 435 -0.88 55.46 -4.46
CA PHE A 435 -0.18 54.50 -3.61
C PHE A 435 -0.47 54.70 -2.11
N VAL A 436 -0.86 55.91 -1.70
CA VAL A 436 -1.30 56.21 -0.32
C VAL A 436 -2.61 55.49 0.03
N LEU A 437 -3.40 55.09 -0.97
CA LEU A 437 -4.70 54.43 -0.81
C LEU A 437 -4.62 52.89 -0.78
N VAL A 438 -3.43 52.27 -0.85
CA VAL A 438 -3.26 50.81 -0.72
C VAL A 438 -2.47 50.46 0.52
N GLN A 439 -3.15 49.93 1.53
CA GLN A 439 -2.54 49.51 2.79
C GLN A 439 -2.01 48.08 2.75
N LYS A 440 -2.68 47.18 2.01
CA LYS A 440 -2.32 45.77 1.82
C LYS A 440 -3.02 45.19 0.58
N TYR A 441 -2.63 44.00 0.18
CA TYR A 441 -3.33 43.15 -0.79
C TYR A 441 -3.83 41.87 -0.12
N THR A 442 -4.96 41.33 -0.57
CA THR A 442 -5.43 39.98 -0.24
C THR A 442 -5.21 39.06 -1.43
N VAL A 443 -4.58 37.91 -1.21
CA VAL A 443 -4.27 36.89 -2.23
C VAL A 443 -4.94 35.59 -1.84
N HIS A 444 -5.74 34.99 -2.72
CA HIS A 444 -6.36 33.68 -2.52
C HIS A 444 -6.07 32.76 -3.69
N TRP A 445 -5.90 31.46 -3.46
CA TRP A 445 -5.69 30.47 -4.52
C TRP A 445 -6.46 29.17 -4.24
N VAL A 446 -6.91 28.52 -5.31
CA VAL A 446 -7.67 27.28 -5.25
C VAL A 446 -7.30 26.38 -6.44
N ALA A 447 -7.18 25.08 -6.21
CA ALA A 447 -7.05 24.09 -7.28
C ALA A 447 -8.43 23.85 -7.90
N LEU A 448 -8.54 23.91 -9.23
CA LEU A 448 -9.79 23.64 -9.95
C LEU A 448 -9.86 22.17 -10.38
N VAL A 449 -8.74 21.67 -10.92
CA VAL A 449 -8.57 20.34 -11.50
C VAL A 449 -7.14 19.90 -11.19
N CYS A 450 -6.95 18.65 -10.78
CA CYS A 450 -5.64 18.02 -10.55
C CYS A 450 -5.67 16.64 -11.19
N GLN A 451 -4.64 16.27 -11.96
CA GLN A 451 -4.58 14.98 -12.67
C GLN A 451 -5.87 14.69 -13.48
N ASP A 452 -6.39 15.74 -14.13
CA ASP A 452 -7.65 15.79 -14.89
C ASP A 452 -8.96 15.48 -14.13
N GLU A 453 -8.91 15.22 -12.81
CA GLU A 453 -10.10 15.10 -11.97
C GLU A 453 -10.54 16.46 -11.35
N PRO A 454 -11.83 16.83 -11.45
CA PRO A 454 -12.37 18.07 -10.89
C PRO A 454 -12.50 17.99 -9.36
N GLN A 455 -11.94 18.98 -8.67
CA GLN A 455 -11.83 18.96 -7.20
C GLN A 455 -13.12 19.42 -6.51
N THR A 456 -13.98 18.47 -6.11
CA THR A 456 -15.29 18.73 -5.48
C THR A 456 -15.21 19.37 -4.09
N GLU A 457 -14.11 19.20 -3.35
CA GLU A 457 -13.86 19.82 -2.04
C GLU A 457 -12.59 20.71 -2.03
N ALA A 458 -12.34 21.43 -3.13
CA ALA A 458 -11.12 22.24 -3.30
C ALA A 458 -10.88 23.25 -2.17
N ILE A 459 -9.83 23.01 -1.35
CA ILE A 459 -9.47 23.88 -0.22
C ILE A 459 -8.97 25.24 -0.74
N LYS A 460 -9.78 26.27 -0.59
CA LYS A 460 -9.44 27.66 -0.91
C LYS A 460 -8.46 28.24 0.11
N LYS A 461 -7.20 28.43 -0.30
CA LYS A 461 -6.11 29.00 0.52
C LYS A 461 -6.08 30.52 0.38
N GLY A 462 -5.59 31.23 1.41
CA GLY A 462 -5.63 32.69 1.47
C GLY A 462 -4.51 33.30 2.31
N ALA A 463 -4.06 34.50 1.93
CA ALA A 463 -2.99 35.25 2.57
C ALA A 463 -3.13 36.77 2.35
N THR A 464 -2.30 37.57 3.03
CA THR A 464 -2.18 39.01 2.77
C THR A 464 -0.72 39.43 2.68
N THR A 465 -0.43 40.45 1.86
CA THR A 465 0.90 41.04 1.68
C THR A 465 0.81 42.56 1.61
N HIS A 466 1.92 43.26 1.82
CA HIS A 466 2.04 44.70 1.57
C HIS A 466 2.70 45.00 0.21
N ASP A 467 3.45 44.04 -0.33
CA ASP A 467 4.16 44.15 -1.61
C ASP A 467 3.24 43.85 -2.81
N THR A 468 3.59 44.34 -3.99
CA THR A 468 2.98 43.95 -5.29
C THR A 468 3.43 42.57 -5.80
N LEU A 469 3.98 41.77 -4.89
CA LEU A 469 4.60 40.48 -5.09
C LEU A 469 4.18 39.56 -3.94
N PHE A 470 3.84 38.33 -4.27
CA PHE A 470 3.65 37.27 -3.28
C PHE A 470 4.19 35.93 -3.80
N THR A 471 4.44 35.00 -2.88
CA THR A 471 4.85 33.64 -3.21
C THR A 471 3.79 32.69 -2.68
N LEU A 472 3.01 32.10 -3.59
CA LEU A 472 2.07 31.03 -3.27
C LEU A 472 2.84 29.81 -2.77
N TYR A 473 2.27 29.10 -1.80
CA TYR A 473 2.85 27.95 -1.12
C TYR A 473 1.78 26.86 -0.93
N ASP A 474 2.19 25.69 -0.42
CA ASP A 474 1.37 24.48 -0.35
C ASP A 474 0.66 24.19 -1.68
N LEU A 475 1.40 24.22 -2.79
CA LEU A 475 0.91 23.87 -4.12
C LEU A 475 1.15 22.38 -4.40
N GLU A 476 0.23 21.77 -5.14
CA GLU A 476 0.30 20.39 -5.60
C GLU A 476 0.78 20.33 -7.07
N TYR A 477 1.36 19.20 -7.47
CA TYR A 477 1.89 18.98 -8.82
C TYR A 477 0.78 18.64 -9.83
N SER A 478 0.97 18.97 -11.10
CA SER A 478 0.05 18.63 -12.19
C SER A 478 -1.39 19.15 -12.00
N CYS A 479 -1.55 20.35 -11.43
CA CYS A 479 -2.83 20.97 -11.09
C CYS A 479 -3.05 22.33 -11.79
N HIS A 480 -4.29 22.60 -12.17
CA HIS A 480 -4.75 23.92 -12.59
C HIS A 480 -5.20 24.74 -11.38
N TYR A 481 -4.52 25.86 -11.12
CA TYR A 481 -4.85 26.80 -10.05
C TYR A 481 -5.47 28.09 -10.59
N GLU A 482 -6.45 28.62 -9.85
CA GLU A 482 -6.93 30.00 -9.99
C GLU A 482 -6.48 30.84 -8.79
N VAL A 483 -5.84 31.97 -9.07
CA VAL A 483 -5.41 32.96 -8.07
C VAL A 483 -6.24 34.23 -8.21
N MET A 484 -6.68 34.77 -7.07
CA MET A 484 -7.54 35.95 -6.92
C MET A 484 -6.80 37.00 -6.06
N VAL A 485 -6.63 38.22 -6.58
CA VAL A 485 -6.00 39.33 -5.83
C VAL A 485 -6.91 40.56 -5.78
N ARG A 486 -6.89 41.27 -4.66
CA ARG A 486 -7.51 42.58 -4.45
C ARG A 486 -6.54 43.51 -3.72
N SER A 487 -6.58 44.81 -4.01
CA SER A 487 -5.99 45.83 -3.16
C SER A 487 -6.99 46.20 -2.05
N VAL A 488 -6.47 46.65 -0.90
CA VAL A 488 -7.26 47.03 0.27
C VAL A 488 -6.73 48.33 0.85
N SER A 489 -7.61 49.30 1.08
CA SER A 489 -7.25 50.62 1.60
C SER A 489 -6.96 50.62 3.10
N ALA A 490 -6.44 51.72 3.64
CA ALA A 490 -6.19 51.85 5.08
C ALA A 490 -7.49 51.76 5.89
N GLU A 491 -8.60 52.19 5.30
CA GLU A 491 -9.99 52.15 5.81
C GLU A 491 -10.64 50.76 5.63
N GLY A 492 -10.02 49.86 4.88
CA GLY A 492 -10.51 48.49 4.65
C GLY A 492 -11.37 48.28 3.40
N ARG A 493 -11.63 49.33 2.61
CA ARG A 493 -12.31 49.20 1.30
C ARG A 493 -11.48 48.28 0.40
N GLN A 494 -12.13 47.45 -0.43
CA GLN A 494 -11.48 46.50 -1.33
C GLN A 494 -11.68 46.90 -2.79
N SER A 495 -10.71 46.60 -3.66
CA SER A 495 -10.89 46.72 -5.11
C SER A 495 -11.81 45.62 -5.65
N THR A 496 -12.18 45.73 -6.93
CA THR A 496 -12.62 44.58 -7.71
C THR A 496 -11.58 43.44 -7.64
N VAL A 497 -12.03 42.20 -7.80
CA VAL A 497 -11.15 41.04 -7.82
C VAL A 497 -10.52 40.87 -9.20
N THR A 498 -9.20 40.78 -9.23
CA THR A 498 -8.44 40.43 -10.42
C THR A 498 -8.02 38.97 -10.31
N THR A 499 -8.29 38.18 -11.35
CA THR A 499 -7.98 36.74 -11.37
C THR A 499 -6.93 36.41 -12.43
N ALA A 500 -6.15 35.37 -12.16
CA ALA A 500 -5.28 34.73 -13.12
C ALA A 500 -5.32 33.21 -12.91
N ARG A 501 -5.03 32.44 -13.96
CA ARG A 501 -4.95 30.98 -13.91
C ARG A 501 -3.55 30.54 -14.32
N PHE A 502 -3.05 29.49 -13.68
CA PHE A 502 -1.76 28.88 -13.98
C PHE A 502 -1.82 27.37 -13.78
N TYR A 503 -0.82 26.67 -14.32
CA TYR A 503 -0.66 25.23 -14.17
C TYR A 503 0.63 24.95 -13.39
N THR A 504 0.61 23.95 -12.50
CA THR A 504 1.80 23.48 -11.80
C THR A 504 2.46 22.31 -12.55
N PRO A 505 3.80 22.34 -12.74
CA PRO A 505 4.51 21.24 -13.39
C PRO A 505 4.44 19.95 -12.57
N SER A 506 4.78 18.83 -13.20
CA SER A 506 4.98 17.55 -12.49
C SER A 506 6.22 17.61 -11.59
N CYS A 507 6.29 16.74 -10.58
CA CYS A 507 7.41 16.72 -9.62
C CYS A 507 8.79 16.64 -10.28
N HIS A 508 8.90 15.96 -11.43
CA HIS A 508 10.15 15.77 -12.15
C HIS A 508 10.48 16.89 -13.16
N SER A 509 9.53 17.77 -13.48
CA SER A 509 9.71 18.87 -14.45
C SER A 509 9.77 20.26 -13.79
N VAL A 510 9.60 20.34 -12.47
CA VAL A 510 9.70 21.59 -11.71
C VAL A 510 11.14 22.14 -11.70
N LYS A 511 11.28 23.46 -11.86
CA LYS A 511 12.55 24.16 -11.64
C LYS A 511 12.93 24.14 -10.16
N VAL A 512 14.08 23.57 -9.81
CA VAL A 512 14.59 23.54 -8.43
C VAL A 512 15.39 24.82 -8.12
N LYS A 513 15.22 25.38 -6.92
CA LYS A 513 15.88 26.62 -6.48
C LYS A 513 16.40 26.49 -5.05
N GLY A 514 17.65 26.09 -4.93
CA GLY A 514 18.34 25.76 -3.67
C GLY A 514 18.91 24.34 -3.69
N ASP A 515 19.64 23.96 -2.64
CA ASP A 515 20.41 22.71 -2.59
C ASP A 515 19.56 21.45 -2.36
N ILE A 516 18.27 21.62 -2.06
CA ILE A 516 17.32 20.52 -1.77
C ILE A 516 16.41 20.30 -2.97
N ALA A 517 16.62 19.20 -3.68
CA ALA A 517 15.74 18.72 -4.75
C ALA A 517 14.42 18.16 -4.17
N PRO A 518 13.32 18.14 -4.96
CA PRO A 518 12.08 17.49 -4.56
C PRO A 518 12.30 15.98 -4.42
N ASN A 519 11.86 15.41 -3.30
CA ASN A 519 11.81 13.96 -3.09
C ASN A 519 10.62 13.37 -3.85
N CYS A 520 10.71 13.34 -5.18
CA CYS A 520 9.72 12.69 -6.02
C CYS A 520 9.74 11.18 -5.78
N PRO A 521 8.59 10.49 -5.75
CA PRO A 521 8.56 9.04 -5.75
C PRO A 521 9.35 8.54 -6.97
N ALA A 522 10.19 7.53 -6.77
CA ALA A 522 11.02 7.01 -7.85
C ALA A 522 10.10 6.48 -8.98
N THR A 523 10.08 7.17 -10.12
CA THR A 523 9.52 6.63 -11.36
C THR A 523 10.09 5.23 -11.57
N PRO A 524 9.27 4.19 -11.69
CA PRO A 524 9.73 2.90 -12.18
C PRO A 524 10.51 3.12 -13.49
N ALA A 525 11.57 2.34 -13.71
CA ALA A 525 12.12 2.26 -15.06
C ALA A 525 10.98 1.82 -15.99
N PRO A 526 10.76 2.48 -17.14
CA PRO A 526 9.63 2.18 -18.00
C PRO A 526 9.62 0.69 -18.34
N GLN A 527 8.47 0.03 -18.15
CA GLN A 527 8.29 -1.38 -18.52
C GLN A 527 7.58 -1.39 -19.88
N VAL A 528 8.23 -1.95 -20.91
CA VAL A 528 7.64 -2.11 -22.24
C VAL A 528 7.34 -3.59 -22.45
N THR A 529 6.06 -3.92 -22.64
CA THR A 529 5.59 -5.29 -22.89
C THR A 529 4.84 -5.30 -24.22
N MET A 530 5.20 -6.21 -25.13
CA MET A 530 4.46 -6.37 -26.38
C MET A 530 3.11 -7.04 -26.12
N GLU A 531 2.08 -6.69 -26.91
CA GLU A 531 0.78 -7.38 -26.85
C GLU A 531 0.88 -8.82 -27.40
N THR A 532 1.81 -9.05 -28.32
CA THR A 532 2.18 -10.38 -28.85
C THR A 532 3.68 -10.45 -29.11
N GLU A 533 4.30 -11.62 -28.94
CA GLU A 533 5.73 -11.84 -29.26
C GLU A 533 5.97 -12.06 -30.76
N THR A 534 4.96 -12.55 -31.48
CA THR A 534 5.01 -12.81 -32.93
C THR A 534 3.66 -12.50 -33.58
N VAL A 535 3.69 -11.83 -34.72
CA VAL A 535 2.54 -11.55 -35.60
C VAL A 535 2.76 -12.25 -36.93
N ARG A 536 1.82 -13.10 -37.34
CA ARG A 536 1.79 -13.76 -38.65
C ARG A 536 0.73 -13.10 -39.53
N GLY A 537 1.00 -12.96 -40.82
CA GLY A 537 0.03 -12.47 -41.80
C GLY A 537 0.36 -12.95 -43.21
N MET A 538 -0.63 -12.95 -44.10
CA MET A 538 -0.42 -13.30 -45.50
C MET A 538 0.06 -12.09 -46.30
N GLU A 539 0.87 -12.32 -47.33
CA GLU A 539 1.30 -11.28 -48.26
C GLU A 539 0.09 -10.54 -48.88
N GLY A 540 0.11 -9.20 -48.82
CA GLY A 540 -1.00 -8.32 -49.22
C GLY A 540 -2.02 -7.98 -48.12
N THR A 541 -1.93 -8.55 -46.91
CA THR A 541 -2.80 -8.20 -45.76
C THR A 541 -2.19 -7.12 -44.86
N SER A 542 -2.96 -6.49 -43.98
CA SER A 542 -2.48 -5.45 -43.06
C SER A 542 -2.20 -5.99 -41.65
N ALA A 543 -1.22 -5.40 -40.95
CA ALA A 543 -0.83 -5.77 -39.59
C ALA A 543 -0.79 -4.56 -38.64
N ILE A 544 -0.95 -4.80 -37.34
CA ILE A 544 -0.88 -3.78 -36.29
C ILE A 544 -0.01 -4.32 -35.16
N LEU A 545 1.06 -3.60 -34.83
CA LEU A 545 1.99 -3.94 -33.76
C LEU A 545 1.75 -3.00 -32.57
N ARG A 546 1.60 -3.57 -31.37
CA ARG A 546 1.21 -2.84 -30.16
C ARG A 546 2.17 -3.14 -29.00
N CYS A 547 2.59 -2.09 -28.31
CA CYS A 547 3.38 -2.15 -27.08
C CYS A 547 2.64 -1.44 -25.95
N ASN A 548 2.50 -2.12 -24.82
CA ASN A 548 1.97 -1.59 -23.58
C ASN A 548 3.14 -1.05 -22.75
N VAL A 549 3.00 0.18 -22.22
CA VAL A 549 4.05 0.83 -21.45
C VAL A 549 3.56 1.27 -20.08
N ILE A 550 4.22 0.80 -19.02
CA ILE A 550 3.84 1.03 -17.63
C ILE A 550 4.85 1.95 -16.95
N GLY A 551 4.36 2.90 -16.15
CA GLY A 551 5.16 3.82 -15.35
C GLY A 551 5.45 5.19 -15.97
N MET A 552 4.65 5.64 -16.94
CA MET A 552 4.88 6.88 -17.69
C MET A 552 3.59 7.66 -17.96
N GLU A 553 3.49 8.89 -17.43
CA GLU A 553 2.46 9.85 -17.81
C GLU A 553 2.84 10.47 -19.18
N ALA A 554 1.89 10.46 -20.15
CA ALA A 554 2.09 10.84 -21.56
C ALA A 554 3.28 10.12 -22.25
N PRO A 555 3.09 8.89 -22.76
CA PRO A 555 4.20 8.06 -23.22
C PRO A 555 4.79 8.53 -24.57
N ALA A 556 6.04 9.00 -24.53
CA ALA A 556 6.87 9.16 -25.72
C ALA A 556 7.32 7.78 -26.24
N LEU A 557 6.66 7.32 -27.30
CA LEU A 557 6.91 6.04 -27.97
C LEU A 557 7.51 6.27 -29.37
N SER A 558 8.50 5.45 -29.72
CA SER A 558 9.05 5.36 -31.07
C SER A 558 9.19 3.91 -31.50
N TRP A 559 9.16 3.68 -32.82
CA TRP A 559 9.36 2.35 -33.41
C TRP A 559 10.54 2.38 -34.37
N SER A 560 11.26 1.26 -34.45
CA SER A 560 12.31 1.00 -35.44
C SER A 560 12.35 -0.49 -35.78
N ARG A 561 13.05 -0.88 -36.85
CA ARG A 561 13.40 -2.28 -37.09
C ARG A 561 14.76 -2.60 -36.45
N LYS A 562 14.96 -3.85 -36.05
CA LYS A 562 16.20 -4.34 -35.40
C LYS A 562 17.33 -4.62 -36.39
N ASP A 563 17.00 -4.84 -37.66
CA ASP A 563 17.94 -4.96 -38.79
C ASP A 563 18.55 -3.58 -39.18
N GLY A 564 17.84 -2.49 -38.89
CA GLY A 564 18.25 -1.11 -39.21
C GLY A 564 17.52 -0.52 -40.42
N GLU A 565 16.61 -1.25 -41.06
CA GLU A 565 15.85 -0.77 -42.21
C GLU A 565 14.83 0.31 -41.82
N GLU A 566 14.63 1.30 -42.70
CA GLU A 566 13.77 2.44 -42.42
C GLU A 566 12.27 2.10 -42.49
N LEU A 567 11.51 2.58 -41.49
CA LEU A 567 10.04 2.48 -41.48
C LEU A 567 9.42 3.48 -42.46
N THR A 568 9.32 3.07 -43.72
CA THR A 568 8.80 3.88 -44.84
C THR A 568 7.37 4.36 -44.59
N ALA A 569 7.16 5.69 -44.52
CA ALA A 569 5.87 6.32 -44.23
C ALA A 569 4.75 6.04 -45.29
N SER A 570 5.10 5.39 -46.40
CA SER A 570 4.17 4.87 -47.41
C SER A 570 3.46 3.59 -46.96
N ASN A 571 4.15 2.65 -46.32
CA ASN A 571 3.58 1.39 -45.80
C ASN A 571 3.36 1.40 -44.28
N HIS A 572 4.12 2.24 -43.55
CA HIS A 572 4.14 2.29 -42.10
C HIS A 572 3.46 3.55 -41.57
N ARG A 573 2.56 3.41 -40.59
CA ARG A 573 1.92 4.54 -39.89
C ARG A 573 1.93 4.36 -38.38
N LEU A 574 2.32 5.39 -37.64
CA LEU A 574 2.23 5.44 -36.18
C LEU A 574 0.90 6.10 -35.79
N LEU A 575 0.03 5.38 -35.10
CA LEU A 575 -1.29 5.82 -34.65
C LEU A 575 -1.48 5.38 -33.19
N ASP A 576 -1.77 6.34 -32.30
CA ASP A 576 -1.97 6.11 -30.85
C ASP A 576 -0.89 5.24 -30.18
N GLY A 577 0.36 5.36 -30.66
CA GLY A 577 1.51 4.57 -30.19
C GLY A 577 1.70 3.20 -30.84
N ALA A 578 0.73 2.71 -31.60
CA ALA A 578 0.80 1.46 -32.36
C ALA A 578 1.37 1.66 -33.77
N LEU A 579 2.15 0.69 -34.26
CA LEU A 579 2.68 0.69 -35.62
C LEU A 579 1.75 -0.12 -36.54
N HIS A 580 1.12 0.55 -37.49
CA HIS A 580 0.31 -0.07 -38.53
C HIS A 580 1.14 -0.29 -39.79
N ILE A 581 1.17 -1.53 -40.30
CA ILE A 581 1.72 -1.91 -41.60
C ILE A 581 0.53 -2.10 -42.55
N LEU A 582 0.46 -1.31 -43.62
CA LEU A 582 -0.73 -1.20 -44.47
C LEU A 582 -0.90 -2.39 -45.44
N SER A 583 0.20 -2.92 -45.96
CA SER A 583 0.24 -4.11 -46.81
C SER A 583 1.55 -4.87 -46.58
N LEU A 584 1.45 -6.07 -46.02
CA LEU A 584 2.57 -6.97 -45.76
C LEU A 584 3.19 -7.47 -47.07
N SER A 585 4.49 -7.31 -47.20
CA SER A 585 5.35 -7.92 -48.22
C SER A 585 6.32 -8.91 -47.57
N ALA A 586 7.01 -9.74 -48.36
CA ALA A 586 8.11 -10.57 -47.83
C ALA A 586 9.18 -9.75 -47.06
N GLU A 587 9.40 -8.49 -47.43
CA GLU A 587 10.39 -7.57 -46.83
C GLU A 587 9.94 -7.02 -45.47
N ASP A 588 8.63 -7.01 -45.17
CA ASP A 588 8.08 -6.66 -43.85
C ASP A 588 8.26 -7.78 -42.80
N SER A 589 8.81 -8.94 -43.19
CA SER A 589 9.26 -9.95 -42.23
C SER A 589 10.52 -9.46 -41.50
N GLY A 590 10.53 -9.53 -40.17
CA GLY A 590 11.63 -8.99 -39.37
C GLY A 590 11.30 -8.81 -37.90
N VAL A 591 12.23 -8.25 -37.13
CA VAL A 591 12.02 -7.92 -35.70
C VAL A 591 11.87 -6.42 -35.54
N TYR A 592 10.71 -5.99 -35.05
CA TYR A 592 10.37 -4.59 -34.79
C TYR A 592 10.59 -4.29 -33.31
N VAL A 593 11.09 -3.09 -33.01
CA VAL A 593 11.42 -2.61 -31.66
C VAL A 593 10.52 -1.42 -31.33
N CYS A 594 9.72 -1.54 -30.27
CA CYS A 594 9.05 -0.39 -29.65
C CYS A 594 9.95 0.13 -28.52
N SER A 595 10.33 1.41 -28.59
CA SER A 595 11.16 2.10 -27.61
C SER A 595 10.35 3.14 -26.86
N ALA A 596 10.45 3.15 -25.54
CA ALA A 596 9.78 4.11 -24.67
C ALA A 596 10.80 4.87 -23.82
N GLN A 597 10.79 6.20 -23.89
CA GLN A 597 11.74 7.06 -23.16
C GLN A 597 11.01 7.93 -22.13
N ASN A 598 11.44 7.86 -20.86
CA ASN A 598 10.92 8.74 -19.82
C ASN A 598 11.64 10.10 -19.79
N HIS A 599 11.03 11.08 -19.11
CA HIS A 599 11.55 12.45 -18.96
C HIS A 599 12.90 12.54 -18.21
N ARG A 600 13.48 11.42 -17.74
CA ARG A 600 14.85 11.33 -17.17
C ARG A 600 15.86 10.79 -18.18
N GLY A 601 15.45 10.55 -19.42
CA GLY A 601 16.26 9.96 -20.49
C GLY A 601 16.39 8.44 -20.42
N GLN A 602 15.76 7.76 -19.45
CA GLN A 602 15.82 6.30 -19.35
C GLN A 602 14.93 5.69 -20.45
N VAL A 603 15.51 4.77 -21.22
CA VAL A 603 14.85 4.07 -22.32
C VAL A 603 14.62 2.61 -21.92
N ALA A 604 13.46 2.07 -22.27
CA ALA A 604 13.19 0.64 -22.29
C ALA A 604 12.61 0.23 -23.65
N THR A 605 12.77 -1.04 -24.02
CA THR A 605 12.49 -1.53 -25.37
C THR A 605 11.80 -2.89 -25.33
N GLY A 606 10.68 -3.03 -26.03
CA GLY A 606 10.04 -4.32 -26.34
C GLY A 606 10.27 -4.71 -27.79
N THR A 607 10.27 -6.01 -28.10
CA THR A 607 10.50 -6.52 -29.47
C THR A 607 9.42 -7.52 -29.88
N VAL A 608 8.91 -7.37 -31.11
CA VAL A 608 7.94 -8.29 -31.74
C VAL A 608 8.48 -8.78 -33.08
N THR A 609 8.23 -10.04 -33.41
CA THR A 609 8.62 -10.63 -34.71
C THR A 609 7.43 -10.60 -35.67
N VAL A 610 7.62 -10.14 -36.90
CA VAL A 610 6.65 -10.22 -37.99
C VAL A 610 7.09 -11.31 -38.95
N ILE A 611 6.15 -12.18 -39.35
CA ILE A 611 6.36 -13.26 -40.31
C ILE A 611 5.29 -13.14 -41.40
N VAL A 612 5.73 -13.02 -42.66
CA VAL A 612 4.82 -12.90 -43.82
C VAL A 612 4.82 -14.21 -44.62
N GLU A 613 3.64 -14.83 -44.72
CA GLU A 613 3.45 -16.14 -45.34
C GLU A 613 2.90 -15.99 -46.77
N LYS A 614 3.37 -16.84 -47.69
CA LYS A 614 2.98 -16.86 -49.11
C LYS A 614 2.03 -18.03 -49.40
N PRO A 615 0.86 -17.82 -50.03
CA PRO A 615 -0.07 -18.89 -50.37
C PRO A 615 0.47 -19.78 -51.50
N VAL A 616 0.37 -21.10 -51.35
CA VAL A 616 0.79 -22.11 -52.32
C VAL A 616 -0.42 -22.93 -52.78
N LEU A 617 -0.53 -23.20 -54.08
CA LEU A 617 -1.62 -24.00 -54.67
C LEU A 617 -1.32 -25.51 -54.60
N PRO A 618 -2.35 -26.37 -54.42
CA PRO A 618 -2.16 -27.81 -54.23
C PRO A 618 -1.72 -28.54 -55.53
N PRO A 619 -1.06 -29.71 -55.40
CA PRO A 619 -0.44 -30.42 -56.52
C PRO A 619 -1.44 -31.11 -57.46
N LYS A 620 -0.95 -31.54 -58.64
CA LYS A 620 -1.72 -32.34 -59.60
C LYS A 620 -1.78 -33.83 -59.17
N PRO A 621 -2.94 -34.52 -59.27
CA PRO A 621 -3.01 -35.97 -59.10
C PRO A 621 -2.15 -36.72 -60.14
N LYS A 622 -1.64 -37.89 -59.75
CA LYS A 622 -0.89 -38.84 -60.59
C LYS A 622 -1.59 -40.20 -60.62
N GLU A 623 -1.14 -41.06 -61.53
CA GLU A 623 -1.57 -42.48 -61.61
C GLU A 623 -3.09 -42.69 -61.63
N LEU A 624 -3.83 -41.77 -62.27
CA LEU A 624 -5.28 -41.94 -62.47
C LEU A 624 -5.55 -43.11 -63.42
N GLN A 625 -6.20 -44.15 -62.92
CA GLN A 625 -6.55 -45.39 -63.59
C GLN A 625 -8.06 -45.69 -63.48
N HIS A 626 -8.54 -46.69 -64.22
CA HIS A 626 -9.91 -47.17 -64.15
C HIS A 626 -9.98 -48.69 -64.38
N SER A 627 -11.01 -49.33 -63.83
CA SER A 627 -11.46 -50.69 -64.18
C SER A 627 -12.99 -50.73 -64.18
N PHE A 628 -13.59 -51.85 -64.57
CA PHE A 628 -15.06 -52.03 -64.58
C PHE A 628 -15.48 -53.23 -63.73
N ILE A 629 -16.57 -53.05 -62.99
CA ILE A 629 -17.29 -54.08 -62.26
C ILE A 629 -18.69 -54.17 -62.90
N ILE A 630 -19.11 -55.39 -63.26
CA ILE A 630 -20.41 -55.64 -63.88
C ILE A 630 -21.19 -56.61 -62.99
N THR A 631 -22.37 -56.19 -62.55
CA THR A 631 -23.27 -56.97 -61.69
C THR A 631 -24.71 -56.78 -62.13
N ASP A 632 -25.44 -57.87 -62.38
CA ASP A 632 -26.86 -57.90 -62.76
C ASP A 632 -27.26 -56.93 -63.91
N GLY A 633 -26.34 -56.70 -64.86
CA GLY A 633 -26.55 -55.81 -66.00
C GLY A 633 -26.24 -54.33 -65.75
N ASN A 634 -25.69 -53.97 -64.59
CA ASN A 634 -25.22 -52.62 -64.28
C ASN A 634 -23.69 -52.53 -64.48
N ILE A 635 -23.21 -51.45 -65.09
CA ILE A 635 -21.77 -51.15 -65.28
C ILE A 635 -21.34 -50.10 -64.26
N THR A 636 -20.42 -50.49 -63.38
CA THR A 636 -19.73 -49.57 -62.46
C THR A 636 -18.28 -49.40 -62.89
N ALA A 637 -17.83 -48.17 -63.15
CA ALA A 637 -16.41 -47.87 -63.34
C ALA A 637 -15.74 -47.56 -62.00
N HIS A 638 -14.72 -48.33 -61.64
CA HIS A 638 -13.92 -48.12 -60.44
C HIS A 638 -12.67 -47.30 -60.79
N LEU A 639 -12.51 -46.14 -60.17
CA LEU A 639 -11.40 -45.21 -60.40
C LEU A 639 -10.39 -45.27 -59.26
N THR A 640 -9.11 -45.15 -59.58
CA THR A 640 -8.04 -45.01 -58.57
C THR A 640 -7.04 -43.93 -58.99
N TRP A 641 -6.46 -43.17 -58.05
CA TRP A 641 -5.39 -42.20 -58.29
C TRP A 641 -4.50 -41.97 -57.07
N LYS A 642 -3.35 -41.32 -57.24
CA LYS A 642 -2.40 -41.01 -56.15
C LYS A 642 -2.04 -39.53 -56.10
N LEU A 643 -1.60 -39.06 -54.93
CA LEU A 643 -0.90 -37.77 -54.81
C LEU A 643 0.60 -37.95 -55.06
N PRO A 644 1.32 -36.95 -55.62
CA PRO A 644 2.77 -36.99 -55.69
C PRO A 644 3.38 -37.02 -54.28
N ALA A 645 4.41 -37.83 -54.04
CA ALA A 645 5.12 -37.85 -52.77
C ALA A 645 5.62 -36.44 -52.35
N PRO A 646 5.58 -36.08 -51.05
CA PRO A 646 5.84 -34.73 -50.60
C PRO A 646 7.29 -34.28 -50.80
N ALA A 647 7.45 -33.06 -51.31
CA ALA A 647 8.58 -32.20 -50.98
C ALA A 647 8.35 -31.61 -49.55
N PRO A 648 9.38 -31.16 -48.83
CA PRO A 648 9.41 -31.28 -47.36
C PRO A 648 8.33 -30.53 -46.56
N GLU A 649 7.88 -31.24 -45.53
CA GLU A 649 7.18 -30.87 -44.28
C GLU A 649 5.89 -30.03 -44.31
N ASP A 650 5.68 -29.06 -45.21
CA ASP A 650 4.51 -28.15 -45.15
C ASP A 650 3.41 -28.41 -46.21
N ALA A 651 3.66 -29.33 -47.16
CA ALA A 651 2.87 -29.43 -48.41
C ALA A 651 1.42 -29.96 -48.28
N TYR A 652 0.99 -30.47 -47.11
CA TYR A 652 -0.31 -31.15 -46.95
C TYR A 652 -1.30 -30.49 -46.01
N HIS A 653 -0.86 -29.58 -45.11
CA HIS A 653 -1.70 -29.04 -44.03
C HIS A 653 -2.86 -28.14 -44.49
N SER A 654 -2.94 -27.84 -45.80
CA SER A 654 -3.96 -27.00 -46.43
C SER A 654 -4.96 -27.76 -47.31
N ILE A 655 -4.75 -29.06 -47.57
CA ILE A 655 -5.59 -29.83 -48.50
C ILE A 655 -6.91 -30.25 -47.83
N THR A 656 -8.04 -30.02 -48.51
CA THR A 656 -9.39 -30.23 -47.97
C THR A 656 -10.17 -31.35 -48.65
N GLY A 657 -9.73 -31.85 -49.81
CA GLY A 657 -10.40 -32.92 -50.55
C GLY A 657 -10.01 -33.00 -52.01
N PHE A 658 -10.79 -33.78 -52.77
CA PHE A 658 -10.72 -33.88 -54.22
C PHE A 658 -12.05 -33.45 -54.85
N GLN A 659 -12.00 -32.94 -56.07
CA GLN A 659 -13.17 -32.74 -56.92
C GLN A 659 -13.06 -33.67 -58.12
N VAL A 660 -14.02 -34.59 -58.27
CA VAL A 660 -14.12 -35.51 -59.41
C VAL A 660 -15.33 -35.11 -60.26
N SER A 661 -15.15 -34.91 -61.56
CA SER A 661 -16.23 -34.65 -62.50
C SER A 661 -16.14 -35.58 -63.71
N TRP A 662 -17.30 -36.03 -64.20
CA TRP A 662 -17.36 -36.94 -65.35
C TRP A 662 -18.55 -36.66 -66.25
N GLY A 663 -18.47 -37.09 -67.51
CA GLY A 663 -19.57 -36.98 -68.47
C GLY A 663 -19.30 -37.72 -69.76
N GLN A 664 -20.35 -37.92 -70.56
CA GLN A 664 -20.26 -38.58 -71.86
C GLN A 664 -19.57 -37.66 -72.88
N ARG A 665 -18.76 -38.26 -73.77
CA ARG A 665 -18.10 -37.58 -74.88
C ARG A 665 -19.03 -37.56 -76.09
N SER A 666 -19.92 -36.57 -76.14
CA SER A 666 -20.74 -36.28 -77.32
C SER A 666 -19.84 -35.92 -78.52
N GLY A 667 -19.96 -36.71 -79.60
CA GLY A 667 -19.12 -36.59 -80.79
C GLY A 667 -19.79 -35.81 -81.91
N SER A 668 -19.19 -34.69 -82.31
CA SER A 668 -19.45 -34.02 -83.60
C SER A 668 -18.14 -33.49 -84.19
N SER A 669 -18.14 -33.27 -85.50
CA SER A 669 -16.93 -33.09 -86.32
C SER A 669 -16.44 -31.64 -86.45
N GLU A 670 -15.12 -31.49 -86.59
CA GLU A 670 -14.41 -30.40 -87.28
C GLU A 670 -14.96 -28.96 -87.12
N GLY A 671 -14.53 -28.26 -86.05
CA GLY A 671 -14.79 -26.82 -85.90
C GLY A 671 -13.99 -26.17 -84.78
N GLN A 672 -13.20 -25.15 -85.13
CA GLN A 672 -12.31 -24.34 -84.28
C GLN A 672 -12.63 -24.31 -82.76
N GLY A 673 -11.67 -24.76 -81.95
CA GLY A 673 -11.45 -24.26 -80.58
C GLY A 673 -12.62 -24.36 -79.60
N SER A 674 -13.60 -25.24 -79.84
CA SER A 674 -14.77 -25.40 -78.99
C SER A 674 -14.42 -26.26 -77.76
N SER A 675 -14.70 -25.72 -76.56
CA SER A 675 -14.53 -26.45 -75.30
C SER A 675 -15.48 -27.65 -75.26
N SER A 676 -14.95 -28.86 -75.06
CA SER A 676 -15.76 -30.08 -74.91
C SER A 676 -16.55 -30.04 -73.60
N THR A 677 -17.78 -29.55 -73.66
CA THR A 677 -18.67 -29.37 -72.50
C THR A 677 -19.08 -30.73 -71.94
N MET A 678 -18.51 -31.14 -70.80
CA MET A 678 -18.89 -32.41 -70.16
C MET A 678 -20.28 -32.27 -69.54
N THR A 679 -21.31 -32.81 -70.19
CA THR A 679 -22.66 -32.95 -69.64
C THR A 679 -22.69 -34.17 -68.71
N GLY A 680 -22.40 -33.95 -67.42
CA GLY A 680 -22.43 -35.00 -66.42
C GLY A 680 -22.13 -34.49 -65.00
N ALA A 681 -21.97 -35.42 -64.06
CA ALA A 681 -21.96 -35.15 -62.64
C ALA A 681 -20.60 -34.65 -62.11
N THR A 682 -20.62 -34.08 -60.91
CA THR A 682 -19.44 -33.67 -60.14
C THR A 682 -19.65 -33.99 -58.67
N VAL A 683 -18.66 -34.60 -58.03
CA VAL A 683 -18.65 -34.98 -56.62
C VAL A 683 -17.39 -34.44 -55.94
N ALA A 684 -17.54 -33.93 -54.72
CA ALA A 684 -16.41 -33.64 -53.84
C ALA A 684 -16.17 -34.83 -52.91
N VAL A 685 -14.91 -35.25 -52.78
CA VAL A 685 -14.49 -36.39 -51.95
C VAL A 685 -13.57 -35.85 -50.85
N SER A 686 -13.98 -36.01 -49.59
CA SER A 686 -13.15 -35.69 -48.42
C SER A 686 -12.03 -36.72 -48.26
N ILE A 687 -10.85 -36.29 -47.79
CA ILE A 687 -9.75 -37.21 -47.49
C ILE A 687 -10.06 -37.96 -46.17
N PRO A 688 -9.86 -39.29 -46.08
CA PRO A 688 -9.89 -40.02 -44.81
C PRO A 688 -8.80 -39.54 -43.84
N GLU A 689 -8.96 -39.81 -42.54
CA GLU A 689 -7.95 -39.41 -41.53
C GLU A 689 -6.63 -40.18 -41.67
N ASP A 690 -6.67 -41.41 -42.20
CA ASP A 690 -5.48 -42.17 -42.59
C ASP A 690 -5.12 -41.88 -44.06
N LEU A 691 -3.90 -41.39 -44.29
CA LEU A 691 -3.36 -41.07 -45.62
C LEU A 691 -2.96 -42.33 -46.40
N GLU A 692 -3.94 -43.03 -46.95
CA GLU A 692 -3.69 -44.11 -47.91
C GLU A 692 -2.98 -43.59 -49.17
N ALA A 693 -2.05 -44.39 -49.69
CA ALA A 693 -1.21 -43.99 -50.83
C ALA A 693 -1.96 -43.92 -52.17
N THR A 694 -3.21 -44.40 -52.20
CA THR A 694 -4.11 -44.43 -53.36
C THR A 694 -5.50 -44.05 -52.90
N PHE A 695 -6.23 -43.27 -53.71
CA PHE A 695 -7.60 -42.83 -53.46
C PHE A 695 -8.53 -43.47 -54.50
N GLU A 696 -9.75 -43.79 -54.11
CA GLU A 696 -10.66 -44.63 -54.89
C GLU A 696 -12.06 -43.99 -55.04
N LEU A 697 -12.74 -44.24 -56.17
CA LEU A 697 -14.15 -43.83 -56.37
C LEU A 697 -14.86 -44.73 -57.38
N SER A 698 -16.03 -45.26 -57.01
CA SER A 698 -16.92 -46.01 -57.91
C SER A 698 -17.97 -45.11 -58.55
N LEU A 699 -18.12 -45.20 -59.87
CA LEU A 699 -19.16 -44.54 -60.68
C LEU A 699 -20.11 -45.61 -61.24
N ALA A 700 -21.29 -45.77 -60.64
CA ALA A 700 -22.31 -46.74 -61.06
C ALA A 700 -23.25 -46.19 -62.15
N ASP A 701 -24.17 -47.04 -62.64
CA ASP A 701 -25.25 -46.69 -63.58
C ASP A 701 -24.75 -46.06 -64.89
N LEU A 702 -23.65 -46.57 -65.44
CA LEU A 702 -23.08 -46.07 -66.69
C LEU A 702 -23.67 -46.79 -67.92
N ASP A 703 -24.09 -46.00 -68.92
CA ASP A 703 -24.59 -46.51 -70.21
C ASP A 703 -23.53 -47.38 -70.91
N GLU A 704 -23.95 -48.48 -71.54
CA GLU A 704 -23.04 -49.41 -72.22
C GLU A 704 -22.45 -48.84 -73.52
N GLY A 705 -21.30 -49.39 -73.96
CA GLY A 705 -20.63 -49.01 -75.21
C GLY A 705 -20.23 -47.53 -75.35
N THR A 706 -20.32 -46.74 -74.27
CA THR A 706 -20.35 -45.28 -74.28
C THR A 706 -19.05 -44.70 -73.75
N VAL A 707 -18.58 -43.64 -74.41
CA VAL A 707 -17.29 -43.02 -74.09
C VAL A 707 -17.47 -41.95 -73.02
N TYR A 708 -16.90 -42.17 -71.84
CA TYR A 708 -16.90 -41.22 -70.73
C TYR A 708 -15.52 -40.54 -70.58
N VAL A 709 -15.53 -39.30 -70.12
CA VAL A 709 -14.35 -38.53 -69.71
C VAL A 709 -14.46 -38.23 -68.22
N VAL A 710 -13.36 -38.41 -67.48
CA VAL A 710 -13.28 -38.09 -66.04
C VAL A 710 -12.13 -37.12 -65.79
N GLN A 711 -12.36 -36.17 -64.89
CA GLN A 711 -11.42 -35.15 -64.44
C GLN A 711 -11.32 -35.18 -62.90
N VAL A 712 -10.10 -35.16 -62.36
CA VAL A 712 -9.82 -35.11 -60.92
C VAL A 712 -8.95 -33.89 -60.60
N GLN A 713 -9.34 -33.13 -59.59
CA GLN A 713 -8.60 -31.98 -59.03
C GLN A 713 -8.46 -32.12 -57.51
N VAL A 714 -7.41 -31.48 -56.96
CA VAL A 714 -7.19 -31.38 -55.52
C VAL A 714 -7.71 -30.04 -55.02
N LEU A 715 -8.36 -30.02 -53.85
CA LEU A 715 -8.90 -28.82 -53.21
C LEU A 715 -8.08 -28.45 -51.97
N SER A 716 -7.95 -27.16 -51.69
CA SER A 716 -7.28 -26.64 -50.50
C SER A 716 -8.03 -25.44 -49.92
N THR A 717 -7.65 -25.00 -48.72
CA THR A 717 -8.12 -23.73 -48.11
C THR A 717 -7.79 -22.49 -48.96
N VAL A 718 -6.80 -22.57 -49.87
CA VAL A 718 -6.37 -21.50 -50.77
C VAL A 718 -7.09 -21.55 -52.12
N GLY A 719 -7.52 -22.74 -52.57
CA GLY A 719 -8.20 -22.93 -53.85
C GLY A 719 -8.03 -24.33 -54.47
N ALA A 720 -8.52 -24.49 -55.70
CA ALA A 720 -8.43 -25.75 -56.45
C ALA A 720 -7.16 -25.83 -57.32
N GLY A 721 -6.50 -26.98 -57.29
CA GLY A 721 -5.28 -27.29 -58.05
C GLY A 721 -5.53 -27.73 -59.50
N PRO A 722 -4.47 -27.98 -60.28
CA PRO A 722 -4.54 -28.38 -61.67
C PRO A 722 -5.14 -29.79 -61.85
N ALA A 723 -5.84 -29.98 -62.97
CA ALA A 723 -6.67 -31.16 -63.21
C ALA A 723 -5.96 -32.30 -63.95
N GLN A 724 -6.07 -33.53 -63.43
CA GLN A 724 -5.71 -34.77 -64.13
C GLN A 724 -6.95 -35.34 -64.84
N LYS A 725 -6.78 -35.98 -66.00
CA LYS A 725 -7.89 -36.52 -66.82
C LYS A 725 -7.62 -37.93 -67.29
N ILE A 726 -8.70 -38.69 -67.48
CA ILE A 726 -8.74 -39.98 -68.18
C ILE A 726 -10.03 -40.04 -69.02
N SER A 727 -10.08 -40.94 -70.01
CA SER A 727 -11.33 -41.29 -70.68
C SER A 727 -11.34 -42.74 -71.09
N PHE A 728 -12.49 -43.38 -70.98
CA PHE A 728 -12.70 -44.80 -71.24
C PHE A 728 -14.02 -45.03 -71.97
N THR A 729 -14.16 -46.19 -72.58
CA THR A 729 -15.43 -46.66 -73.15
C THR A 729 -15.96 -47.75 -72.24
N THR A 730 -17.23 -47.67 -71.83
CA THR A 730 -17.87 -48.76 -71.09
C THR A 730 -17.97 -50.03 -71.96
N PRO A 731 -17.84 -51.23 -71.37
CA PRO A 731 -18.07 -52.48 -72.08
C PRO A 731 -19.51 -52.57 -72.59
N VAL A 732 -19.73 -53.39 -73.64
CA VAL A 732 -21.07 -53.75 -74.13
C VAL A 732 -21.51 -55.05 -73.45
N LEU A 733 -22.72 -55.09 -72.93
CA LEU A 733 -23.26 -56.17 -72.09
C LEU A 733 -23.77 -57.34 -72.95
N ASN A 734 -22.85 -57.94 -73.70
CA ASN A 734 -23.12 -59.16 -74.45
C ASN A 734 -23.48 -60.32 -73.50
N PHE A 735 -24.77 -60.63 -73.39
CA PHE A 735 -25.29 -61.82 -72.69
C PHE A 735 -24.94 -63.12 -73.44
N ASN A 736 -23.64 -63.46 -73.52
CA ASN A 736 -23.15 -64.84 -73.44
C ASN A 736 -21.61 -64.94 -73.34
N THR A 737 -21.16 -65.48 -72.20
CA THR A 737 -20.02 -66.41 -72.04
C THR A 737 -18.56 -65.99 -72.26
N GLN A 738 -17.71 -66.51 -71.36
CA GLN A 738 -16.24 -66.68 -71.40
C GLN A 738 -15.38 -65.45 -71.04
N LEU A 739 -14.76 -65.53 -69.85
CA LEU A 739 -13.62 -64.72 -69.39
C LEU A 739 -12.32 -65.25 -69.98
N GLN A 740 -11.41 -64.38 -70.44
CA GLN A 740 -9.97 -64.67 -70.37
C GLN A 740 -9.09 -63.40 -70.30
N GLU A 741 -8.03 -63.51 -69.49
CA GLU A 741 -6.95 -62.54 -69.20
C GLU A 741 -5.87 -62.54 -70.35
N PRO A 742 -4.63 -61.99 -70.22
CA PRO A 742 -3.93 -61.22 -69.14
C PRO A 742 -3.02 -60.04 -69.64
N SER A 743 -2.16 -59.51 -68.75
CA SER A 743 -0.75 -58.99 -68.94
C SER A 743 -0.38 -58.01 -70.08
N ALA A 744 0.38 -56.90 -69.92
CA ALA A 744 1.61 -56.56 -69.15
C ALA A 744 2.97 -57.04 -69.73
N GLN A 745 3.96 -56.12 -69.90
CA GLN A 745 5.45 -56.25 -70.10
C GLN A 745 6.10 -54.82 -70.11
N GLU A 746 7.36 -54.46 -69.76
CA GLU A 746 8.76 -55.01 -69.86
C GLU A 746 9.46 -54.72 -71.22
N GLU A 747 10.77 -54.41 -71.42
CA GLU A 747 11.99 -53.96 -70.66
C GLU A 747 13.09 -53.55 -71.72
N GLU A 748 14.37 -53.08 -71.59
CA GLU A 748 15.39 -52.61 -70.59
C GLU A 748 16.35 -51.62 -71.39
N HIS A 749 17.66 -51.26 -71.26
CA HIS A 749 18.87 -51.42 -70.41
C HIS A 749 19.88 -50.25 -70.70
N ASN A 750 20.81 -49.84 -69.79
CA ASN A 750 22.27 -49.62 -70.07
C ASN A 750 23.18 -49.10 -68.91
N SER A 751 24.49 -49.44 -68.96
CA SER A 751 25.48 -49.30 -67.84
C SER A 751 26.98 -49.23 -68.26
N HIS A 752 27.93 -49.04 -67.31
CA HIS A 752 29.40 -49.29 -67.49
C HIS A 752 30.22 -49.48 -66.17
N MET A 753 31.41 -50.10 -66.29
CA MET A 753 32.40 -50.65 -65.29
C MET A 753 33.43 -49.62 -64.70
N ASN A 754 34.38 -49.83 -63.73
CA ASN A 754 34.82 -50.81 -62.67
C ASN A 754 36.02 -50.15 -61.87
N ASN A 755 36.77 -50.70 -60.87
CA ASN A 755 36.57 -51.56 -59.66
C ASN A 755 37.96 -52.00 -59.07
N LYS A 756 38.30 -51.84 -57.76
CA LYS A 756 39.41 -52.57 -57.07
C LYS A 756 39.40 -52.57 -55.50
N GLU A 757 40.15 -53.51 -54.92
CA GLU A 757 40.19 -54.03 -53.52
C GLU A 757 40.88 -53.13 -52.43
N LYS A 758 41.05 -53.43 -51.10
CA LYS A 758 41.12 -54.72 -50.32
C LYS A 758 41.11 -54.55 -48.76
N LYS A 759 40.42 -55.47 -48.01
CA LYS A 759 40.63 -55.99 -46.60
C LYS A 759 40.78 -55.00 -45.39
N ASP A 760 40.58 -55.31 -44.09
CA ASP A 760 40.24 -56.47 -43.21
C ASP A 760 39.81 -55.88 -41.81
N LYS A 761 39.30 -56.53 -40.73
CA LYS A 761 38.64 -57.84 -40.40
C LYS A 761 38.21 -57.85 -38.88
N TYR A 762 37.03 -58.42 -38.54
CA TYR A 762 36.56 -58.91 -37.19
C TYR A 762 36.30 -57.86 -36.06
N ASP A 763 35.51 -58.06 -34.99
CA ASP A 763 34.38 -58.96 -34.55
C ASP A 763 33.95 -58.50 -33.10
N THR A 764 32.89 -58.90 -32.37
CA THR A 764 31.69 -59.78 -32.53
C THR A 764 30.58 -59.38 -31.51
N GLU A 765 29.30 -59.67 -31.83
CA GLU A 765 28.17 -60.07 -30.91
C GLU A 765 27.66 -59.14 -29.76
N HIS A 766 26.43 -59.25 -29.21
CA HIS A 766 25.45 -60.35 -29.17
C HIS A 766 23.98 -59.84 -29.00
N ASN A 767 23.00 -60.51 -29.66
CA ASN A 767 21.66 -60.98 -29.21
C ASN A 767 20.72 -60.20 -28.21
N PHE A 768 19.37 -60.33 -28.20
CA PHE A 768 18.33 -60.83 -29.13
C PHE A 768 16.91 -60.74 -28.48
N LYS A 769 15.85 -60.36 -29.25
CA LYS A 769 14.39 -60.65 -28.99
C LYS A 769 13.72 -60.09 -27.69
N GLU A 770 12.38 -60.09 -27.49
CA GLU A 770 11.16 -60.26 -28.34
C GLU A 770 10.02 -59.32 -27.82
N ARG A 771 9.04 -58.87 -28.64
CA ARG A 771 7.61 -59.31 -28.72
C ARG A 771 6.95 -59.71 -27.36
N THR A 772 5.66 -59.47 -27.07
CA THR A 772 4.41 -59.48 -27.88
C THR A 772 3.29 -58.74 -27.08
N LEU A 773 2.50 -57.79 -27.62
CA LEU A 773 1.22 -57.89 -28.38
C LEU A 773 -0.10 -57.83 -27.54
N LYS A 774 -1.13 -57.19 -28.13
CA LYS A 774 -2.56 -57.00 -27.70
C LYS A 774 -2.76 -55.94 -26.60
N SER A 775 -3.62 -54.92 -26.72
CA SER A 775 -4.93 -54.68 -27.39
C SER A 775 -6.13 -55.27 -26.65
N THR A 776 -7.02 -54.40 -26.13
CA THR A 776 -8.39 -54.14 -26.65
C THR A 776 -9.14 -53.10 -25.80
N SER A 777 -9.93 -52.21 -26.41
CA SER A 777 -11.12 -51.48 -25.88
C SER A 777 -11.00 -50.61 -24.59
N GLY A 778 -11.77 -49.52 -24.42
CA GLY A 778 -12.74 -48.90 -25.33
C GLY A 778 -13.85 -48.12 -24.61
N SER A 779 -14.78 -47.57 -25.39
CA SER A 779 -15.98 -46.80 -25.00
C SER A 779 -15.78 -45.42 -24.36
N TRP A 780 -16.42 -44.43 -24.99
CA TRP A 780 -16.77 -43.15 -24.37
C TRP A 780 -17.99 -43.34 -23.44
N SER A 781 -18.31 -42.33 -22.62
CA SER A 781 -19.72 -42.05 -22.31
C SER A 781 -19.95 -40.54 -22.12
N LEU A 782 -20.99 -40.02 -22.77
CA LEU A 782 -21.38 -38.61 -22.72
C LEU A 782 -22.61 -38.47 -21.81
N LYS A 783 -22.72 -37.39 -21.02
CA LYS A 783 -24.03 -36.90 -20.56
C LYS A 783 -24.02 -35.43 -20.15
N MET A 784 -24.93 -34.66 -20.74
CA MET A 784 -25.24 -33.28 -20.35
C MET A 784 -26.27 -33.25 -19.21
N HIS A 785 -26.31 -32.16 -18.44
CA HIS A 785 -27.37 -31.12 -18.41
C HIS A 785 -26.96 -30.07 -17.35
N GLN A 786 -26.94 -28.76 -17.65
CA GLN A 786 -28.06 -27.79 -17.56
C GLN A 786 -28.67 -27.63 -16.14
N SER A 787 -29.09 -26.44 -15.67
CA SER A 787 -28.90 -25.06 -16.18
C SER A 787 -29.32 -23.98 -15.16
N TYR A 788 -28.56 -22.88 -15.11
CA TYR A 788 -28.98 -21.47 -14.98
C TYR A 788 -29.90 -20.93 -13.84
N PHE A 789 -29.35 -19.88 -13.18
CA PHE A 789 -29.97 -18.61 -12.77
C PHE A 789 -31.11 -18.53 -11.74
N MET A 790 -30.93 -17.59 -10.79
CA MET A 790 -31.82 -16.44 -10.59
C MET A 790 -31.05 -15.22 -10.02
N GLN A 791 -31.56 -14.01 -10.25
CA GLN A 791 -31.01 -12.75 -9.70
C GLN A 791 -31.89 -12.23 -8.53
N GLY A 792 -31.32 -11.39 -7.67
CA GLY A 792 -32.06 -10.64 -6.64
C GLY A 792 -31.20 -9.52 -6.03
N SER A 793 -31.79 -8.35 -5.79
CA SER A 793 -31.08 -7.12 -5.40
C SER A 793 -31.72 -6.44 -4.18
N LEU A 794 -31.00 -5.41 -3.67
CA LEU A 794 -31.44 -4.30 -2.81
C LEU A 794 -31.43 -4.46 -1.26
N LEU A 795 -30.55 -3.64 -0.69
CA LEU A 795 -30.64 -2.85 0.56
C LEU A 795 -31.97 -2.85 1.35
N LEU A 796 -31.87 -2.96 2.68
CA LEU A 796 -32.17 -1.82 3.57
C LEU A 796 -31.49 -1.94 4.95
N PHE A 797 -31.15 -0.80 5.57
CA PHE A 797 -30.85 -0.67 7.01
C PHE A 797 -32.11 -0.24 7.76
N ALA A 798 -32.36 -0.76 8.97
CA ALA A 798 -33.46 -0.28 9.83
C ALA A 798 -33.20 -0.48 11.34
N LEU A 799 -32.93 0.61 12.08
CA LEU A 799 -33.22 0.75 13.51
C LEU A 799 -33.49 2.24 13.82
N LEU A 800 -34.59 2.54 14.54
CA LEU A 800 -35.02 3.92 14.78
C LEU A 800 -35.76 4.09 16.13
N LYS A 801 -35.10 4.76 17.09
CA LYS A 801 -35.59 5.59 18.23
C LYS A 801 -36.77 5.17 19.16
N ILE A 802 -36.82 5.89 20.30
CA ILE A 802 -37.87 5.95 21.36
C ILE A 802 -37.73 4.85 22.45
N GLY A 803 -37.81 5.12 23.76
CA GLY A 803 -37.82 6.41 24.51
C GLY A 803 -38.58 6.35 25.86
N VAL A 804 -38.13 7.11 26.89
CA VAL A 804 -38.69 7.23 28.28
C VAL A 804 -38.62 5.90 29.10
N THR A 805 -38.48 5.77 30.43
CA THR A 805 -38.56 6.58 31.69
C THR A 805 -37.34 6.28 32.62
N GLY A 806 -37.14 6.81 33.84
CA GLY A 806 -37.80 7.91 34.58
C GLY A 806 -37.94 7.79 36.12
N VAL A 807 -36.97 7.19 36.84
CA VAL A 807 -36.96 6.96 38.33
C VAL A 807 -35.53 7.22 38.83
N VAL A 808 -35.17 7.92 39.92
CA VAL A 808 -35.78 8.35 41.20
C VAL A 808 -35.86 7.26 42.30
N LEU A 809 -34.70 6.89 42.83
CA LEU A 809 -34.47 6.60 44.26
C LEU A 809 -32.96 6.69 44.57
#